data_AF-A0A6J1C6X3-F1
#
_entry.id   AF-A0A6J1C6X3-F1
#
_cell.length_a   1.000
_cell.length_b   1.000
_cell.length_c   1.000
_cell.angle_alpha   90.00
_cell.angle_beta   90.00
_cell.angle_gamma   90.00
#
_symmetry.space_group_name_H-M   'P 1'
#
loop_
_entity.id
_entity.type
_entity.pdbx_description
1 polymer ?
#
loop_
_entity_poly.entity_id
_entity_poly.type
_entity_poly.pdbx_seq_one_letter_code
_entity_poly.pdbx_strand_id
1 'polypeptide(L)'
;MEDDDGSPKTTVKIEIRGAEEGGSPWNDGVYSTVRRILINHREWICSIHVEYDKNGKSDWGSKHGGNEGYTSEVVLDYPNEYLISICGYYGDIRKWRISADVIRSLTLHTNRKTYGPFGMEEGTKFSFPVMGAKIVGFHGRCGWFLDAIGLYIQPIPKNQLKNFSLAPCGGKGGDPWECVFRAIRQLVISHELWIHSIQMQYEDKNGKLVWSKKHGSRDGSSRSEVVLEFPDEYFVSVHGYYGDLHNFGNAATVIRSLTLETNRRTYGPFGVEDGTKFSFPVMGTKIVGFHGRSGWYLDAIGLYLGTPQKSKPEPQLQLEPEPEHRSFGPYGGVGGDSWHETFFSIRRLVVHHGLWIDSIQIEYEADNGAIMLSKKHGGNGGSRSEVVFEFPGEHLVSIHGYYSDLRQWGSTATLIRSLTLKTNKRTYGPFGVEDGTKFSFPTIGMKIIGIHGRSGLYLDAIGLLGVLIEHDGYRNPAAWDDGVYSTIRRLVVYEREWICSIQIEYDQNGESIWSPKHGGNDGSISEVVLDYPDEYVISIYGFYGDLHNWGIDATVIRSLTLETNLRSYGPFGVEDGTEFSFPITGAKIVGFHGNSGRYLHAIGVHVQTTQKIGPQPEAQPKRLDLGQYGGNGGDHWEETFHRIRRLVIYHGLWIDSIQMEYEDEKGKSIWSEKHGGGGGFRSEVVLELDEHLVLIHGYYSNLRRWGIDATVIRSLTLKTSKRSYGPFGIEDGTKFSFPFTGLKIVGFHGRSSLYLDAIGLFVRGSQINGPEKYSLGECGGEGGDPWNESFEKMKKLVIYHGLWVDSIQMEYEDENQELVWSEKHGGNGGSPSEVVLDFPDEHVVTIHGYYDDVHYWGYNCTVIRSLTVETNKRTYGPFGVEDGTKFSFPSVGMKVVGIHGRSGVYLDAIGLDAIPIKD
;
A
#
# COMPACT_ATOMS: atom_id res chain seq x y z
N MET A 1 50.59 7.04 3.24
CA MET A 1 49.80 8.05 2.51
C MET A 1 49.57 7.45 1.14
N GLU A 2 48.49 6.71 1.00
CA GLU A 2 48.02 6.21 -0.30
C GLU A 2 46.54 6.60 -0.37
N ASP A 3 46.20 7.25 -1.48
CA ASP A 3 44.95 7.94 -1.72
C ASP A 3 43.80 6.94 -1.90
N ASP A 4 42.76 7.15 -1.07
CA ASP A 4 41.43 6.56 -1.18
C ASP A 4 40.66 7.30 -2.29
N ASP A 5 40.72 6.79 -3.53
CA ASP A 5 39.90 7.31 -4.64
C ASP A 5 38.52 6.64 -4.61
N GLY A 6 37.54 7.43 -4.16
CA GLY A 6 36.13 7.07 -4.06
C GLY A 6 35.48 6.74 -5.40
N SER A 7 35.73 5.55 -5.92
CA SER A 7 34.99 4.98 -7.04
C SER A 7 33.61 4.47 -6.59
N PRO A 8 32.49 4.89 -7.21
CA PRO A 8 31.18 4.33 -6.94
C PRO A 8 31.13 2.88 -7.48
N LYS A 9 30.83 1.91 -6.59
CA LYS A 9 30.89 0.44 -6.80
C LYS A 9 30.05 -0.19 -7.94
N THR A 10 29.54 0.53 -8.95
CA THR A 10 28.64 -0.02 -10.00
C THR A 10 28.81 0.59 -11.40
N THR A 11 30.03 0.77 -11.90
CA THR A 11 30.24 1.21 -13.30
C THR A 11 30.42 0.01 -14.24
N VAL A 12 29.70 -0.02 -15.36
CA VAL A 12 29.82 -1.07 -16.40
C VAL A 12 30.43 -0.48 -17.68
N LYS A 13 31.41 -1.17 -18.25
CA LYS A 13 32.03 -0.82 -19.55
C LYS A 13 31.35 -1.63 -20.66
N ILE A 14 30.84 -0.95 -21.68
CA ILE A 14 30.23 -1.58 -22.86
C ILE A 14 31.24 -1.57 -24.00
N GLU A 15 31.39 -2.70 -24.70
CA GLU A 15 32.32 -2.86 -25.82
C GLU A 15 32.05 -1.91 -26.98
N ILE A 16 33.05 -1.71 -27.85
CA ILE A 16 32.97 -0.78 -28.97
C ILE A 16 32.07 -1.30 -30.10
N ARG A 17 31.45 -0.38 -30.84
CA ARG A 17 30.77 -0.61 -32.12
C ARG A 17 31.46 0.26 -33.18
N GLY A 18 31.65 -0.26 -34.38
CA GLY A 18 32.44 0.38 -35.43
C GLY A 18 33.47 -0.58 -36.03
N ALA A 19 34.58 -0.05 -36.53
CA ALA A 19 35.65 -0.84 -37.10
C ALA A 19 36.41 -1.66 -36.06
N GLU A 20 36.64 -2.94 -36.35
CA GLU A 20 37.48 -3.84 -35.53
C GLU A 20 38.97 -3.52 -35.72
N GLU A 21 39.35 -3.02 -36.90
CA GLU A 21 40.70 -2.61 -37.28
C GLU A 21 40.67 -1.17 -37.86
N GLY A 22 41.54 -0.29 -37.37
CA GLY A 22 41.55 1.14 -37.75
C GLY A 22 41.72 2.06 -36.55
N GLY A 23 42.29 3.26 -36.75
CA GLY A 23 42.56 4.24 -35.69
C GLY A 23 43.44 3.75 -34.52
N SER A 24 43.69 4.63 -33.55
CA SER A 24 44.28 4.30 -32.25
C SER A 24 43.19 4.20 -31.17
N PRO A 25 43.30 3.29 -30.19
CA PRO A 25 42.35 3.20 -29.10
C PRO A 25 42.44 4.43 -28.19
N TRP A 26 41.30 4.89 -27.70
CA TRP A 26 41.20 6.00 -26.76
C TRP A 26 40.17 5.70 -25.67
N ASN A 27 40.30 6.37 -24.53
CA ASN A 27 39.44 6.19 -23.38
C ASN A 27 39.45 7.45 -22.52
N ASP A 28 38.29 8.10 -22.38
CA ASP A 28 38.17 9.30 -21.53
C ASP A 28 38.04 8.95 -20.04
N GLY A 29 37.70 7.70 -19.69
CA GLY A 29 37.47 7.27 -18.32
C GLY A 29 36.02 7.43 -17.86
N VAL A 30 35.83 7.47 -16.54
CA VAL A 30 34.51 7.46 -15.88
C VAL A 30 34.29 8.78 -15.15
N TYR A 31 33.13 9.41 -15.38
CA TYR A 31 32.75 10.70 -14.82
C TYR A 31 31.42 10.64 -14.06
N SER A 32 30.96 11.77 -13.52
CA SER A 32 29.66 11.85 -12.86
C SER A 32 28.50 11.91 -13.87
N THR A 33 28.67 12.64 -14.99
CA THR A 33 27.77 12.65 -16.16
C THR A 33 28.40 13.41 -17.34
N VAL A 34 27.69 13.53 -18.45
CA VAL A 34 28.07 14.34 -19.61
C VAL A 34 27.30 15.66 -19.56
N ARG A 35 27.95 16.78 -19.86
CA ARG A 35 27.33 18.12 -19.94
C ARG A 35 27.13 18.57 -21.38
N ARG A 36 28.09 18.27 -22.26
CA ARG A 36 28.09 18.75 -23.64
C ARG A 36 28.84 17.80 -24.55
N ILE A 37 28.41 17.70 -25.81
CA ILE A 37 29.11 16.96 -26.86
C ILE A 37 29.23 17.84 -28.10
N LEU A 38 30.45 17.96 -28.63
CA LEU A 38 30.71 18.50 -29.96
C LEU A 38 30.94 17.34 -30.92
N ILE A 39 30.14 17.27 -31.97
CA ILE A 39 30.24 16.25 -33.01
C ILE A 39 30.58 16.94 -34.32
N ASN A 40 31.74 16.64 -34.87
CA ASN A 40 32.11 17.05 -36.22
C ASN A 40 31.68 15.98 -37.21
N HIS A 41 30.83 16.33 -38.18
CA HIS A 41 30.28 15.38 -39.15
C HIS A 41 30.02 15.98 -40.54
N ARG A 42 29.94 15.10 -41.55
CA ARG A 42 29.39 15.35 -42.90
C ARG A 42 28.62 14.12 -43.38
N GLU A 43 29.24 13.27 -44.17
CA GLU A 43 28.69 11.97 -44.59
C GLU A 43 29.08 10.82 -43.64
N TRP A 44 29.95 11.13 -42.68
CA TRP A 44 30.38 10.30 -41.55
C TRP A 44 30.78 11.18 -40.36
N ILE A 45 31.05 10.56 -39.21
CA ILE A 45 31.51 11.25 -38.01
C ILE A 45 33.04 11.43 -38.09
N CYS A 46 33.46 12.68 -38.20
CA CYS A 46 34.86 13.05 -38.27
C CYS A 46 35.51 13.09 -36.89
N SER A 47 34.83 13.63 -35.88
CA SER A 47 35.31 13.61 -34.49
C SER A 47 34.22 13.87 -33.46
N ILE A 48 34.56 13.53 -32.21
CA ILE A 48 33.78 13.76 -30.99
C ILE A 48 34.68 14.44 -29.95
N HIS A 49 34.14 15.42 -29.24
CA HIS A 49 34.79 16.07 -28.10
C HIS A 49 33.73 16.30 -27.01
N VAL A 50 33.98 15.81 -25.79
CA VAL A 50 32.96 15.73 -24.74
C VAL A 50 33.37 16.53 -23.52
N GLU A 51 32.43 17.33 -23.01
CA GLU A 51 32.52 17.99 -21.72
C GLU A 51 31.80 17.12 -20.68
N TYR A 52 32.54 16.69 -19.67
CA TYR A 52 32.06 15.87 -18.57
C TYR A 52 31.86 16.68 -17.28
N ASP A 53 31.08 16.12 -16.37
CA ASP A 53 30.99 16.57 -14.98
C ASP A 53 31.86 15.67 -14.10
N LYS A 54 32.82 16.24 -13.39
CA LYS A 54 33.66 15.56 -12.39
C LYS A 54 33.40 16.18 -11.02
N ASN A 55 32.53 15.56 -10.23
CA ASN A 55 32.15 16.04 -8.89
C ASN A 55 31.65 17.50 -8.89
N GLY A 56 30.77 17.85 -9.85
CA GLY A 56 30.19 19.19 -9.98
C GLY A 56 31.05 20.21 -10.77
N LYS A 57 32.27 19.84 -11.18
CA LYS A 57 33.15 20.67 -12.01
C LYS A 57 33.14 20.21 -13.47
N SER A 58 33.16 21.16 -14.40
CA SER A 58 33.32 20.88 -15.83
C SER A 58 34.76 20.41 -16.12
N ASP A 59 34.88 19.34 -16.92
CA ASP A 59 36.16 18.79 -17.38
C ASP A 59 36.02 18.34 -18.84
N TRP A 60 36.94 18.77 -19.71
CA TRP A 60 36.91 18.43 -21.14
C TRP A 60 37.78 17.21 -21.42
N GLY A 61 37.18 16.19 -22.04
CA GLY A 61 37.92 15.05 -22.58
C GLY A 61 38.79 15.45 -23.78
N SER A 62 39.61 14.51 -24.26
CA SER A 62 40.38 14.76 -25.48
C SER A 62 39.45 14.79 -26.71
N LYS A 63 39.87 15.45 -27.79
CA LYS A 63 39.17 15.37 -29.07
C LYS A 63 39.59 14.09 -29.79
N HIS A 64 38.61 13.27 -30.18
CA HIS A 64 38.85 11.98 -30.83
C HIS A 64 38.41 12.02 -32.29
N GLY A 65 39.37 11.98 -33.22
CA GLY A 65 39.19 12.07 -34.66
C GLY A 65 39.68 13.39 -35.30
N GLY A 66 39.37 13.61 -36.57
CA GLY A 66 39.87 14.73 -37.37
C GLY A 66 39.13 16.06 -37.20
N ASN A 67 39.69 17.12 -37.81
CA ASN A 67 39.14 18.49 -37.77
C ASN A 67 38.16 18.81 -38.91
N GLU A 68 37.85 17.83 -39.75
CA GLU A 68 36.99 18.01 -40.91
C GLU A 68 35.50 18.00 -40.53
N GLY A 69 34.66 18.54 -41.43
CA GLY A 69 33.21 18.52 -41.29
C GLY A 69 32.57 19.75 -40.65
N TYR A 70 31.26 19.69 -40.41
CA TYR A 70 30.50 20.71 -39.69
C TYR A 70 30.41 20.33 -38.22
N THR A 71 30.60 21.29 -37.32
CA THR A 71 30.43 21.07 -35.89
C THR A 71 28.97 21.22 -35.50
N SER A 72 28.39 20.17 -34.92
CA SER A 72 27.11 20.22 -34.22
C SER A 72 27.36 20.15 -32.72
N GLU A 73 26.77 21.08 -31.99
CA GLU A 73 26.87 21.18 -30.54
C GLU A 73 25.59 20.64 -29.89
N VAL A 74 25.78 19.72 -28.93
CA VAL A 74 24.73 19.17 -28.08
C VAL A 74 25.01 19.61 -26.65
N VAL A 75 24.24 20.58 -26.17
CA VAL A 75 24.27 21.03 -24.76
C VAL A 75 23.14 20.37 -24.00
N LEU A 76 23.47 19.66 -22.93
CA LEU A 76 22.48 19.04 -22.05
C LEU A 76 22.07 20.02 -20.95
N ASP A 77 20.79 20.07 -20.61
CA ASP A 77 20.28 20.84 -19.45
C ASP A 77 20.68 20.21 -18.11
N TYR A 78 21.97 20.30 -17.76
CA TYR A 78 22.52 19.76 -16.53
C TYR A 78 21.92 20.45 -15.29
N PRO A 79 21.55 19.70 -14.22
CA PRO A 79 21.71 18.25 -14.04
C PRO A 79 20.51 17.41 -14.49
N ASN A 80 19.50 18.03 -15.11
CA ASN A 80 18.20 17.42 -15.38
C ASN A 80 18.12 16.66 -16.70
N GLU A 81 19.08 16.87 -17.61
CA GLU A 81 19.23 16.13 -18.86
C GLU A 81 20.55 15.37 -18.87
N TYR A 82 20.49 14.07 -19.15
CA TYR A 82 21.65 13.19 -19.22
C TYR A 82 21.46 12.13 -20.31
N LEU A 83 22.58 11.66 -20.85
CA LEU A 83 22.58 10.65 -21.91
C LEU A 83 22.22 9.27 -21.37
N ILE A 84 21.37 8.57 -22.10
CA ILE A 84 20.88 7.24 -21.73
C ILE A 84 21.24 6.20 -22.79
N SER A 85 21.33 6.57 -24.06
CA SER A 85 21.66 5.66 -25.14
C SER A 85 22.23 6.42 -26.34
N ILE A 86 22.99 5.72 -27.18
CA ILE A 86 23.36 6.19 -28.51
C ILE A 86 23.06 5.08 -29.52
N CYS A 87 22.61 5.47 -30.72
CA CYS A 87 22.54 4.58 -31.88
C CYS A 87 23.14 5.26 -33.11
N GLY A 88 23.32 4.51 -34.18
CA GLY A 88 23.93 5.03 -35.40
C GLY A 88 24.21 3.95 -36.42
N TYR A 89 24.98 4.31 -37.43
CA TYR A 89 25.43 3.41 -38.48
C TYR A 89 26.95 3.46 -38.55
N TYR A 90 27.58 2.33 -38.83
CA TYR A 90 28.99 2.24 -39.16
C TYR A 90 29.17 1.44 -40.44
N GLY A 91 30.26 1.69 -41.14
CA GLY A 91 30.60 0.88 -42.28
C GLY A 91 31.52 1.60 -43.25
N ASP A 92 31.67 0.93 -44.38
CA ASP A 92 32.76 1.14 -45.29
C ASP A 92 32.56 2.38 -46.16
N ILE A 93 33.62 3.20 -46.27
CA ILE A 93 33.65 4.41 -47.12
C ILE A 93 34.50 4.25 -48.40
N ARG A 94 34.78 3.01 -48.87
CA ARG A 94 35.56 2.70 -50.10
C ARG A 94 35.01 3.40 -51.34
N LYS A 95 33.69 3.65 -51.40
CA LYS A 95 33.06 4.42 -52.49
C LYS A 95 33.65 5.82 -52.64
N TRP A 96 34.26 6.35 -51.58
CA TRP A 96 34.95 7.64 -51.53
C TRP A 96 36.48 7.52 -51.60
N ARG A 97 37.00 6.37 -52.07
CA ARG A 97 38.43 6.05 -52.21
C ARG A 97 39.21 5.98 -50.89
N ILE A 98 38.52 5.80 -49.76
CA ILE A 98 39.11 5.58 -48.44
C ILE A 98 38.70 4.18 -47.98
N SER A 99 39.67 3.28 -47.79
CA SER A 99 39.39 1.91 -47.33
C SER A 99 39.40 1.86 -45.81
N ALA A 100 38.34 2.38 -45.18
CA ALA A 100 38.14 2.34 -43.74
C ALA A 100 36.66 2.10 -43.43
N ASP A 101 36.39 1.31 -42.39
CA ASP A 101 35.10 1.32 -41.72
C ASP A 101 35.12 2.46 -40.69
N VAL A 102 34.07 3.29 -40.69
CA VAL A 102 33.97 4.41 -39.75
C VAL A 102 32.55 4.52 -39.20
N ILE A 103 32.39 5.21 -38.08
CA ILE A 103 31.08 5.63 -37.61
C ILE A 103 30.51 6.63 -38.62
N ARG A 104 29.45 6.23 -39.31
CA ARG A 104 28.80 7.00 -40.36
C ARG A 104 27.72 7.92 -39.82
N SER A 105 27.07 7.53 -38.73
CA SER A 105 26.14 8.41 -38.04
C SER A 105 26.07 8.14 -36.55
N LEU A 106 25.65 9.17 -35.81
CA LEU A 106 25.32 9.12 -34.40
C LEU A 106 24.01 9.82 -34.11
N THR A 107 23.17 9.16 -33.34
CA THR A 107 21.94 9.67 -32.75
C THR A 107 22.03 9.48 -31.25
N LEU A 108 21.88 10.57 -30.51
CA LEU A 108 22.03 10.59 -29.05
C LEU A 108 20.65 10.66 -28.40
N HIS A 109 20.38 9.75 -27.48
CA HIS A 109 19.15 9.72 -26.72
C HIS A 109 19.42 10.18 -25.29
N THR A 110 18.65 11.16 -24.83
CA THR A 110 18.64 11.61 -23.43
C THR A 110 17.35 11.19 -22.74
N ASN A 111 17.31 11.36 -21.43
CA ASN A 111 16.07 11.23 -20.65
C ASN A 111 14.98 12.27 -21.01
N ARG A 112 15.23 13.20 -21.94
CA ARG A 112 14.28 14.24 -22.36
C ARG A 112 13.95 14.22 -23.84
N LYS A 113 14.95 14.03 -24.70
CA LYS A 113 14.78 14.14 -26.16
C LYS A 113 15.88 13.40 -26.91
N THR A 114 15.79 13.41 -28.23
CA THR A 114 16.78 12.81 -29.14
C THR A 114 17.48 13.90 -29.93
N TYR A 115 18.80 13.76 -30.10
CA TYR A 115 19.65 14.63 -30.92
C TYR A 115 20.23 13.84 -32.09
N GLY A 116 20.24 14.43 -33.29
CA GLY A 116 20.69 13.78 -34.52
C GLY A 116 19.53 13.33 -35.41
N PRO A 117 19.76 12.42 -36.38
CA PRO A 117 21.06 11.81 -36.68
C PRO A 117 22.08 12.84 -37.16
N PHE A 118 23.32 12.70 -36.70
CA PHE A 118 24.48 13.40 -37.22
C PHE A 118 25.21 12.48 -38.18
N GLY A 119 25.64 12.95 -39.34
CA GLY A 119 26.19 12.09 -40.40
C GLY A 119 25.14 11.41 -41.28
N MET A 120 25.50 10.29 -41.90
CA MET A 120 24.66 9.56 -42.85
C MET A 120 24.28 8.17 -42.31
N GLU A 121 22.99 7.83 -42.36
CA GLU A 121 22.45 6.54 -41.89
C GLU A 121 22.64 5.41 -42.94
N GLU A 122 23.89 5.18 -43.34
CA GLU A 122 24.29 4.14 -44.29
C GLU A 122 25.25 3.13 -43.65
N GLY A 123 25.10 1.85 -43.98
CA GLY A 123 25.95 0.76 -43.49
C GLY A 123 25.25 -0.13 -42.45
N THR A 124 26.02 -0.70 -41.54
CA THR A 124 25.53 -1.56 -40.46
C THR A 124 25.03 -0.71 -39.31
N LYS A 125 23.74 -0.85 -38.98
CA LYS A 125 23.13 -0.18 -37.84
C LYS A 125 23.69 -0.76 -36.53
N PHE A 126 24.02 0.11 -35.59
CA PHE A 126 24.33 -0.24 -34.22
C PHE A 126 23.50 0.57 -33.24
N SER A 127 23.28 0.00 -32.07
CA SER A 127 22.68 0.69 -30.94
C SER A 127 23.29 0.15 -29.67
N PHE A 128 23.57 1.03 -28.71
CA PHE A 128 23.87 0.63 -27.34
C PHE A 128 22.60 0.71 -26.53
N PRO A 129 22.02 -0.43 -26.14
CA PRO A 129 20.73 -0.38 -25.51
C PRO A 129 20.98 -0.44 -24.00
N VAL A 130 20.89 0.73 -23.36
CA VAL A 130 21.21 0.91 -21.95
C VAL A 130 20.03 1.61 -21.30
N MET A 131 19.21 0.90 -20.56
CA MET A 131 18.08 1.52 -19.85
C MET A 131 18.17 1.20 -18.37
N GLY A 132 17.91 2.20 -17.52
CA GLY A 132 18.19 2.13 -16.08
C GLY A 132 19.61 2.58 -15.69
N ALA A 133 20.44 2.98 -16.65
CA ALA A 133 21.76 3.55 -16.44
C ALA A 133 21.97 4.80 -17.29
N LYS A 134 22.77 5.74 -16.81
CA LYS A 134 23.21 6.94 -17.54
C LYS A 134 24.60 6.70 -18.13
N ILE A 135 24.87 7.30 -19.28
CA ILE A 135 26.20 7.31 -19.89
C ILE A 135 27.07 8.30 -19.12
N VAL A 136 28.22 7.82 -18.63
CA VAL A 136 29.15 8.56 -17.78
C VAL A 136 30.56 8.66 -18.37
N GLY A 137 30.76 8.16 -19.58
CA GLY A 137 32.06 8.19 -20.23
C GLY A 137 32.02 7.52 -21.59
N PHE A 138 33.00 7.84 -22.43
CA PHE A 138 33.18 7.24 -23.74
C PHE A 138 34.59 6.63 -23.88
N HIS A 139 34.67 5.57 -24.67
CA HIS A 139 35.93 5.00 -25.15
C HIS A 139 35.75 4.58 -26.61
N GLY A 140 36.83 4.26 -27.32
CA GLY A 140 36.68 3.93 -28.73
C GLY A 140 37.99 3.79 -29.47
N ARG A 141 37.90 3.96 -30.79
CA ARG A 141 39.04 4.04 -31.70
C ARG A 141 38.88 5.25 -32.61
N CYS A 142 39.95 6.01 -32.83
CA CYS A 142 39.93 7.14 -33.73
C CYS A 142 41.27 7.31 -34.46
N GLY A 143 41.22 7.71 -35.72
CA GLY A 143 42.34 8.17 -36.51
C GLY A 143 42.02 9.52 -37.14
N TRP A 144 41.91 9.55 -38.47
CA TRP A 144 41.41 10.73 -39.19
C TRP A 144 39.91 10.94 -38.99
N PHE A 145 39.17 9.87 -38.63
CA PHE A 145 37.75 9.89 -38.36
C PHE A 145 37.46 9.17 -37.03
N LEU A 146 36.19 9.09 -36.64
CA LEU A 146 35.77 8.23 -35.55
C LEU A 146 35.54 6.81 -36.08
N ASP A 147 36.49 5.90 -35.83
CA ASP A 147 36.46 4.53 -36.34
C ASP A 147 35.49 3.64 -35.53
N ALA A 148 35.50 3.78 -34.20
CA ALA A 148 34.63 3.02 -33.29
C ALA A 148 34.33 3.78 -32.00
N ILE A 149 33.20 3.48 -31.37
CA ILE A 149 32.76 4.10 -30.11
C ILE A 149 32.15 3.06 -29.16
N GLY A 150 32.43 3.21 -27.87
CA GLY A 150 31.93 2.41 -26.75
C GLY A 150 31.67 3.31 -25.54
N LEU A 151 31.03 2.74 -24.50
CA LEU A 151 30.45 3.53 -23.41
C LEU A 151 30.90 3.05 -22.02
N TYR A 152 30.90 3.98 -21.06
CA TYR A 152 30.81 3.69 -19.63
C TYR A 152 29.44 4.09 -19.12
N ILE A 153 28.82 3.22 -18.32
CA ILE A 153 27.46 3.42 -17.82
C ILE A 153 27.40 3.20 -16.31
N GLN A 154 26.49 3.91 -15.64
CA GLN A 154 26.19 3.74 -14.22
C GLN A 154 24.68 3.69 -13.98
N PRO A 155 24.17 2.83 -13.09
CA PRO A 155 22.76 2.79 -12.72
C PRO A 155 22.24 4.18 -12.33
N ILE A 156 21.05 4.54 -12.82
CA ILE A 156 20.37 5.77 -12.44
C ILE A 156 19.80 5.55 -11.02
N PRO A 157 20.14 6.39 -10.04
CA PRO A 157 19.59 6.29 -8.70
C PRO A 157 18.04 6.32 -8.70
N LYS A 158 17.40 5.50 -7.85
CA LYS A 158 15.92 5.32 -7.81
C LYS A 158 15.12 6.63 -7.70
N ASN A 159 15.71 7.68 -7.13
CA ASN A 159 15.10 9.01 -7.00
C ASN A 159 15.10 9.80 -8.32
N GLN A 160 16.00 9.52 -9.26
CA GLN A 160 16.08 10.11 -10.61
C GLN A 160 15.26 9.35 -11.67
N LEU A 161 14.77 8.15 -11.35
CA LEU A 161 13.85 7.36 -12.17
C LEU A 161 12.37 7.79 -12.02
N LYS A 162 12.08 8.84 -11.26
CA LYS A 162 10.75 9.45 -11.17
C LYS A 162 10.50 10.25 -12.46
N ASN A 163 9.54 9.82 -13.28
CA ASN A 163 9.07 10.46 -14.54
C ASN A 163 9.83 10.07 -15.83
N PHE A 164 10.30 8.83 -15.95
CA PHE A 164 11.06 8.39 -17.13
C PHE A 164 10.14 7.75 -18.19
N SER A 165 10.00 8.40 -19.35
CA SER A 165 9.29 7.87 -20.53
C SER A 165 10.25 7.70 -21.71
N LEU A 166 10.08 6.62 -22.48
CA LEU A 166 10.88 6.29 -23.66
C LEU A 166 10.08 6.62 -24.92
N ALA A 167 10.58 7.56 -25.73
CA ALA A 167 9.91 8.01 -26.95
C ALA A 167 9.39 6.83 -27.82
N PRO A 168 8.19 6.97 -28.40
CA PRO A 168 7.55 5.85 -29.10
C PRO A 168 8.27 5.52 -30.41
N CYS A 169 8.52 4.22 -30.63
CA CYS A 169 9.01 3.68 -31.90
C CYS A 169 7.83 3.32 -32.80
N GLY A 170 7.89 3.65 -34.09
CA GLY A 170 6.83 3.34 -35.07
C GLY A 170 6.51 4.50 -36.01
N GLY A 171 5.30 4.48 -36.56
CA GLY A 171 4.79 5.49 -37.50
C GLY A 171 4.29 6.78 -36.86
N LYS A 172 4.10 7.80 -37.70
CA LYS A 172 3.56 9.12 -37.31
C LYS A 172 2.02 9.19 -37.37
N GLY A 173 1.37 8.10 -37.81
CA GLY A 173 -0.09 7.98 -37.90
C GLY A 173 -0.77 7.83 -36.54
N GLY A 174 -2.10 7.74 -36.54
CA GLY A 174 -2.92 7.53 -35.35
C GLY A 174 -2.95 8.70 -34.36
N ASP A 175 -3.79 8.60 -33.34
CA ASP A 175 -3.89 9.57 -32.26
C ASP A 175 -2.95 9.20 -31.10
N PRO A 176 -2.29 10.17 -30.45
CA PRO A 176 -1.41 9.90 -29.33
C PRO A 176 -2.20 9.37 -28.13
N TRP A 177 -1.60 8.44 -27.39
CA TRP A 177 -2.17 7.89 -26.16
C TRP A 177 -1.07 7.57 -25.16
N GLU A 178 -1.42 7.63 -23.88
CA GLU A 178 -0.54 7.27 -22.76
C GLU A 178 -1.31 6.52 -21.69
N CYS A 179 -0.62 5.61 -21.00
CA CYS A 179 -1.17 4.70 -20.01
C CYS A 179 -0.09 4.33 -18.99
N VAL A 180 -0.14 4.95 -17.81
CA VAL A 180 0.79 4.68 -16.69
C VAL A 180 0.03 4.06 -15.53
N PHE A 181 0.53 2.93 -15.05
CA PHE A 181 -0.13 2.13 -14.03
C PHE A 181 0.79 1.83 -12.85
N ARG A 182 0.25 1.42 -11.71
CA ARG A 182 1.08 0.99 -10.56
C ARG A 182 1.71 -0.37 -10.80
N ALA A 183 0.92 -1.28 -11.37
CA ALA A 183 1.30 -2.62 -11.78
C ALA A 183 0.38 -3.06 -12.93
N ILE A 184 0.98 -3.56 -14.00
CA ILE A 184 0.27 -4.22 -15.10
C ILE A 184 0.06 -5.67 -14.68
N ARG A 185 -1.16 -6.19 -14.84
CA ARG A 185 -1.54 -7.57 -14.50
C ARG A 185 -1.68 -8.44 -15.74
N GLN A 186 -2.24 -7.86 -16.79
CA GLN A 186 -2.45 -8.54 -18.04
C GLN A 186 -2.27 -7.57 -19.21
N LEU A 187 -1.73 -8.05 -20.31
CA LEU A 187 -1.67 -7.35 -21.58
C LEU A 187 -2.33 -8.21 -22.66
N VAL A 188 -3.36 -7.68 -23.30
CA VAL A 188 -4.07 -8.31 -24.42
C VAL A 188 -3.59 -7.67 -25.71
N ILE A 189 -3.16 -8.50 -26.65
CA ILE A 189 -2.65 -8.09 -27.95
C ILE A 189 -3.53 -8.73 -29.02
N SER A 190 -4.17 -7.90 -29.83
CA SER A 190 -4.84 -8.35 -31.06
C SER A 190 -3.86 -8.18 -32.22
N HIS A 191 -3.57 -9.27 -32.92
CA HIS A 191 -2.55 -9.29 -33.97
C HIS A 191 -2.90 -10.26 -35.11
N GLU A 192 -2.29 -10.04 -36.28
CA GLU A 192 -2.24 -10.97 -37.40
C GLU A 192 -0.92 -10.79 -38.18
N LEU A 193 -0.94 -10.09 -39.32
CA LEU A 193 0.26 -9.66 -40.04
C LEU A 193 0.90 -8.40 -39.43
N TRP A 194 0.16 -7.72 -38.55
CA TRP A 194 0.58 -6.55 -37.78
C TRP A 194 -0.18 -6.49 -36.45
N ILE A 195 0.20 -5.55 -35.57
CA ILE A 195 -0.49 -5.34 -34.30
C ILE A 195 -1.70 -4.44 -34.52
N HIS A 196 -2.89 -5.01 -34.35
CA HIS A 196 -4.15 -4.30 -34.49
C HIS A 196 -4.45 -3.43 -33.29
N SER A 197 -4.27 -3.98 -32.09
CA SER A 197 -4.52 -3.24 -30.87
C SER A 197 -3.87 -3.86 -29.65
N ILE A 198 -3.66 -3.03 -28.63
CA ILE A 198 -3.27 -3.46 -27.30
C ILE A 198 -4.23 -2.94 -26.24
N GLN A 199 -4.42 -3.71 -25.18
CA GLN A 199 -5.22 -3.32 -24.03
C GLN A 199 -4.61 -3.91 -22.74
N MET A 200 -4.51 -3.10 -21.70
CA MET A 200 -3.85 -3.47 -20.45
C MET A 200 -4.88 -3.62 -19.34
N GLN A 201 -4.80 -4.69 -18.57
CA GLN A 201 -5.45 -4.77 -17.27
C GLN A 201 -4.43 -4.38 -16.21
N TYR A 202 -4.83 -3.47 -15.34
CA TYR A 202 -3.98 -2.95 -14.28
C TYR A 202 -4.78 -2.78 -12.99
N GLU A 203 -4.05 -2.62 -11.91
CA GLU A 203 -4.62 -2.34 -10.60
C GLU A 203 -4.76 -0.82 -10.41
N ASP A 204 -6.00 -0.36 -10.22
CA ASP A 204 -6.28 1.04 -9.95
C ASP A 204 -5.78 1.46 -8.55
N LYS A 205 -5.95 2.74 -8.20
CA LYS A 205 -5.50 3.29 -6.91
C LYS A 205 -6.12 2.58 -5.68
N ASN A 206 -7.19 1.81 -5.86
CA ASN A 206 -7.95 1.12 -4.83
C ASN A 206 -7.75 -0.39 -4.84
N GLY A 207 -6.82 -0.91 -5.65
CA GLY A 207 -6.56 -2.35 -5.73
C GLY A 207 -7.46 -3.11 -6.72
N LYS A 208 -8.34 -2.42 -7.46
CA LYS A 208 -9.28 -3.06 -8.37
C LYS A 208 -8.65 -3.26 -9.75
N LEU A 209 -8.89 -4.44 -10.33
CA LEU A 209 -8.53 -4.72 -11.73
C LEU A 209 -9.42 -3.91 -12.69
N VAL A 210 -8.79 -3.01 -13.43
CA VAL A 210 -9.44 -2.14 -14.43
C VAL A 210 -8.73 -2.32 -15.77
N TRP A 211 -9.51 -2.26 -16.85
CA TRP A 211 -8.99 -2.28 -18.21
C TRP A 211 -8.72 -0.86 -18.69
N SER A 212 -7.57 -0.67 -19.33
CA SER A 212 -7.28 0.55 -20.09
C SER A 212 -8.24 0.68 -21.27
N LYS A 213 -8.26 1.87 -21.88
CA LYS A 213 -8.82 2.00 -23.24
C LYS A 213 -8.06 1.04 -24.16
N LYS A 214 -8.77 0.51 -25.14
CA LYS A 214 -8.18 -0.28 -26.22
C LYS A 214 -7.49 0.69 -27.19
N HIS A 215 -6.20 0.46 -27.45
CA HIS A 215 -5.41 1.30 -28.34
C HIS A 215 -5.28 0.61 -29.69
N GLY A 216 -6.06 1.08 -30.67
CA GLY A 216 -6.32 0.43 -31.96
C GLY A 216 -7.79 0.00 -32.09
N SER A 217 -8.44 0.39 -33.19
CA SER A 217 -9.91 0.26 -33.35
C SER A 217 -10.37 -1.05 -33.98
N ARG A 218 -9.50 -1.80 -34.67
CA ARG A 218 -9.86 -3.07 -35.30
C ARG A 218 -9.55 -4.25 -34.37
N ASP A 219 -10.47 -5.20 -34.25
CA ASP A 219 -10.14 -6.52 -33.71
C ASP A 219 -9.41 -7.32 -34.79
N GLY A 220 -8.20 -7.79 -34.49
CA GLY A 220 -7.56 -8.84 -35.30
C GLY A 220 -8.26 -10.18 -35.07
N SER A 221 -8.15 -11.12 -36.01
CA SER A 221 -8.69 -12.47 -35.84
C SER A 221 -7.95 -13.29 -34.78
N SER A 222 -6.69 -12.94 -34.47
CA SER A 222 -5.94 -13.55 -33.38
C SER A 222 -5.81 -12.61 -32.19
N ARG A 223 -6.07 -13.15 -31.00
CA ARG A 223 -5.96 -12.48 -29.71
C ARG A 223 -5.03 -13.29 -28.82
N SER A 224 -3.98 -12.65 -28.33
CA SER A 224 -3.04 -13.23 -27.37
C SER A 224 -3.11 -12.50 -26.05
N GLU A 225 -3.05 -13.26 -24.96
CA GLU A 225 -3.14 -12.74 -23.61
C GLU A 225 -1.85 -13.05 -22.85
N VAL A 226 -1.24 -12.02 -22.31
CA VAL A 226 -0.03 -12.12 -21.49
C VAL A 226 -0.44 -11.80 -20.06
N VAL A 227 -0.56 -12.83 -19.24
CA VAL A 227 -0.95 -12.73 -17.82
C VAL A 227 0.31 -12.84 -16.98
N LEU A 228 0.56 -11.85 -16.12
CA LEU A 228 1.73 -11.82 -15.25
C LEU A 228 1.40 -12.47 -13.89
N GLU A 229 2.30 -13.32 -13.40
CA GLU A 229 2.25 -13.87 -12.04
C GLU A 229 2.62 -12.80 -11.00
N PHE A 230 1.67 -11.93 -10.67
CA PHE A 230 1.90 -10.86 -9.70
C PHE A 230 2.07 -11.41 -8.26
N PRO A 231 2.96 -10.83 -7.44
CA PRO A 231 3.83 -9.67 -7.73
C PRO A 231 5.18 -10.03 -8.39
N ASP A 232 5.45 -11.33 -8.53
CA ASP A 232 6.79 -11.85 -8.82
C ASP A 232 7.18 -11.78 -10.29
N GLU A 233 6.23 -11.57 -11.20
CA GLU A 233 6.48 -11.40 -12.63
C GLU A 233 6.10 -9.99 -13.12
N TYR A 234 7.03 -9.31 -13.78
CA TYR A 234 6.84 -7.98 -14.34
C TYR A 234 7.63 -7.80 -15.64
N PHE A 235 7.12 -6.93 -16.51
CA PHE A 235 7.79 -6.60 -17.77
C PHE A 235 9.13 -5.89 -17.54
N VAL A 236 10.17 -6.41 -18.20
CA VAL A 236 11.55 -5.88 -18.16
C VAL A 236 12.07 -5.52 -19.55
N SER A 237 11.38 -5.88 -20.64
CA SER A 237 11.81 -5.48 -21.98
C SER A 237 10.69 -5.68 -23.00
N VAL A 238 10.73 -4.85 -24.04
CA VAL A 238 9.83 -4.95 -25.21
C VAL A 238 10.67 -4.78 -26.46
N HIS A 239 10.52 -5.69 -27.41
CA HIS A 239 11.14 -5.59 -28.73
C HIS A 239 10.11 -5.90 -29.82
N GLY A 240 10.42 -5.53 -31.05
CA GLY A 240 9.47 -5.70 -32.15
C GLY A 240 9.97 -5.12 -33.45
N TYR A 241 9.08 -5.11 -34.44
CA TYR A 241 9.33 -4.57 -35.77
C TYR A 241 8.21 -3.61 -36.15
N TYR A 242 8.54 -2.56 -36.89
CA TYR A 242 7.56 -1.66 -37.50
C TYR A 242 7.88 -1.42 -38.97
N GLY A 243 6.89 -1.17 -39.81
CA GLY A 243 7.13 -1.01 -41.24
C GLY A 243 5.90 -0.56 -42.01
N ASP A 244 6.11 -0.23 -43.29
CA ASP A 244 5.10 0.37 -44.16
C ASP A 244 4.11 -0.66 -44.70
N LEU A 245 2.84 -0.25 -44.76
CA LEU A 245 1.76 -0.96 -45.42
C LEU A 245 1.65 -0.53 -46.88
N HIS A 246 2.34 -1.21 -47.80
CA HIS A 246 2.36 -0.84 -49.23
C HIS A 246 1.07 -1.13 -50.01
N ASN A 247 0.08 -1.83 -49.44
CA ASN A 247 -1.09 -2.30 -50.19
C ASN A 247 -2.31 -1.36 -50.19
N PHE A 248 -2.25 -0.17 -49.54
CA PHE A 248 -3.43 0.69 -49.37
C PHE A 248 -3.18 2.17 -49.68
N GLY A 249 -2.58 2.51 -50.82
CA GLY A 249 -2.62 3.86 -51.44
C GLY A 249 -1.93 5.02 -50.71
N ASN A 250 -1.82 4.98 -49.39
CA ASN A 250 -1.03 5.84 -48.52
C ASN A 250 -0.19 4.93 -47.61
N ALA A 251 1.13 5.09 -47.63
CA ALA A 251 2.03 4.31 -46.80
C ALA A 251 1.79 4.64 -45.31
N ALA A 252 1.08 3.77 -44.60
CA ALA A 252 0.94 3.84 -43.16
C ALA A 252 1.99 2.92 -42.51
N THR A 253 2.93 3.51 -41.76
CA THR A 253 3.89 2.76 -40.96
C THR A 253 3.24 2.33 -39.64
N VAL A 254 3.23 1.04 -39.34
CA VAL A 254 2.60 0.49 -38.12
C VAL A 254 3.52 -0.48 -37.40
N ILE A 255 3.23 -0.78 -36.13
CA ILE A 255 3.87 -1.87 -35.39
C ILE A 255 3.43 -3.19 -36.00
N ARG A 256 4.41 -3.97 -36.45
CA ARG A 256 4.21 -5.25 -37.13
C ARG A 256 4.39 -6.45 -36.21
N SER A 257 5.29 -6.34 -35.24
CA SER A 257 5.40 -7.34 -34.19
C SER A 257 5.77 -6.78 -32.82
N LEU A 258 5.41 -7.54 -31.79
CA LEU A 258 5.80 -7.31 -30.41
C LEU A 258 6.25 -8.62 -29.76
N THR A 259 7.36 -8.56 -29.05
CA THR A 259 7.84 -9.59 -28.15
C THR A 259 8.14 -8.94 -26.81
N LEU A 260 7.65 -9.54 -25.75
CA LEU A 260 7.68 -8.98 -24.40
C LEU A 260 8.51 -9.90 -23.52
N GLU A 261 9.45 -9.32 -22.78
CA GLU A 261 10.28 -10.04 -21.82
C GLU A 261 9.87 -9.62 -20.41
N THR A 262 9.72 -10.61 -19.53
CA THR A 262 9.55 -10.44 -18.10
C THR A 262 10.81 -10.87 -17.37
N ASN A 263 10.89 -10.58 -16.08
CA ASN A 263 11.97 -11.10 -15.23
C ASN A 263 11.97 -12.64 -15.09
N ARG A 264 11.01 -13.36 -15.71
CA ARG A 264 10.89 -14.83 -15.64
C ARG A 264 10.89 -15.52 -16.99
N ARG A 265 10.27 -14.93 -18.03
CA ARG A 265 10.05 -15.57 -19.34
C ARG A 265 9.82 -14.56 -20.47
N THR A 266 9.74 -15.06 -21.69
CA THR A 266 9.52 -14.27 -22.91
C THR A 266 8.18 -14.66 -23.55
N TYR A 267 7.44 -13.67 -24.05
CA TYR A 267 6.14 -13.80 -24.72
C TYR A 267 6.20 -13.24 -26.14
N GLY A 268 5.66 -13.97 -27.11
CA GLY A 268 5.68 -13.60 -28.54
C GLY A 268 6.72 -14.40 -29.34
N PRO A 269 7.10 -13.93 -30.55
CA PRO A 269 6.61 -12.71 -31.19
C PRO A 269 5.12 -12.79 -31.53
N PHE A 270 4.40 -11.71 -31.29
CA PHE A 270 3.03 -11.48 -31.75
C PHE A 270 3.12 -10.67 -33.04
N GLY A 271 2.40 -11.07 -34.10
CA GLY A 271 2.53 -10.46 -35.42
C GLY A 271 3.71 -11.00 -36.25
N VAL A 272 4.19 -10.21 -37.22
CA VAL A 272 5.24 -10.59 -38.17
C VAL A 272 6.47 -9.69 -38.01
N GLU A 273 7.64 -10.31 -37.83
CA GLU A 273 8.93 -9.62 -37.68
C GLU A 273 9.48 -9.11 -39.03
N ASP A 274 8.80 -8.12 -39.60
CA ASP A 274 9.11 -7.52 -40.90
C ASP A 274 9.20 -5.99 -40.78
N GLY A 275 10.18 -5.39 -41.46
CA GLY A 275 10.49 -3.96 -41.37
C GLY A 275 11.65 -3.61 -40.41
N THR A 276 11.57 -2.45 -39.76
CA THR A 276 12.62 -1.92 -38.88
C THR A 276 12.49 -2.46 -37.48
N LYS A 277 13.53 -3.14 -36.99
CA LYS A 277 13.62 -3.65 -35.61
C LYS A 277 13.78 -2.52 -34.60
N PHE A 278 13.07 -2.62 -33.48
CA PHE A 278 13.26 -1.81 -32.28
C PHE A 278 13.38 -2.71 -31.04
N SER A 279 14.06 -2.20 -30.00
CA SER A 279 14.17 -2.88 -28.71
C SER A 279 14.32 -1.88 -27.57
N PHE A 280 13.73 -2.24 -26.43
CA PHE A 280 13.78 -1.50 -25.18
C PHE A 280 14.29 -2.43 -24.04
N PRO A 281 15.60 -2.65 -23.83
CA PRO A 281 16.08 -3.52 -22.75
C PRO A 281 16.25 -2.79 -21.43
N VAL A 282 15.48 -3.18 -20.40
CA VAL A 282 15.47 -2.50 -19.09
C VAL A 282 16.41 -3.19 -18.10
N MET A 283 17.45 -2.50 -17.62
CA MET A 283 18.29 -2.98 -16.52
C MET A 283 17.71 -2.51 -15.17
N GLY A 284 17.37 -3.47 -14.31
CA GLY A 284 17.10 -3.24 -12.88
C GLY A 284 15.84 -2.44 -12.53
N THR A 285 14.91 -2.22 -13.47
CA THR A 285 13.66 -1.50 -13.23
C THR A 285 12.47 -2.17 -13.91
N LYS A 286 11.24 -1.93 -13.42
CA LYS A 286 9.99 -2.48 -13.98
C LYS A 286 9.35 -1.51 -14.98
N ILE A 287 8.76 -2.06 -16.05
CA ILE A 287 7.87 -1.30 -16.95
C ILE A 287 6.53 -1.13 -16.25
N VAL A 288 6.09 0.12 -16.08
CA VAL A 288 4.86 0.48 -15.37
C VAL A 288 3.78 1.04 -16.28
N GLY A 289 4.09 1.31 -17.53
CA GLY A 289 3.14 1.87 -18.47
C GLY A 289 3.65 1.86 -19.90
N PHE A 290 2.75 2.19 -20.81
CA PHE A 290 3.01 2.33 -22.23
C PHE A 290 2.46 3.66 -22.71
N HIS A 291 3.07 4.23 -23.73
CA HIS A 291 2.47 5.32 -24.52
C HIS A 291 2.71 5.03 -26.00
N GLY A 292 2.09 5.80 -26.88
CA GLY A 292 2.20 5.53 -28.29
C GLY A 292 1.23 6.32 -29.14
N ARG A 293 0.98 5.80 -30.34
CA ARG A 293 -0.03 6.32 -31.25
C ARG A 293 -0.85 5.18 -31.81
N SER A 294 -2.15 5.37 -31.98
CA SER A 294 -3.02 4.34 -32.55
C SER A 294 -4.22 4.95 -33.28
N GLY A 295 -4.55 4.39 -34.44
CA GLY A 295 -5.79 4.65 -35.17
C GLY A 295 -6.54 3.35 -35.47
N TRP A 296 -6.49 2.91 -36.73
CA TRP A 296 -7.00 1.59 -37.13
C TRP A 296 -6.13 0.44 -36.63
N TYR A 297 -4.83 0.69 -36.47
CA TYR A 297 -3.82 -0.24 -35.98
C TYR A 297 -2.99 0.43 -34.88
N LEU A 298 -2.02 -0.29 -34.31
CA LEU A 298 -1.02 0.30 -33.43
C LEU A 298 0.08 0.95 -34.28
N ASP A 299 0.10 2.28 -34.36
CA ASP A 299 1.05 3.03 -35.19
C ASP A 299 2.44 3.11 -34.54
N ALA A 300 2.51 3.40 -33.23
CA ALA A 300 3.77 3.51 -32.49
C ALA A 300 3.62 3.13 -31.01
N ILE A 301 4.72 2.69 -30.37
CA ILE A 301 4.75 2.28 -28.96
C ILE A 301 6.04 2.73 -28.25
N GLY A 302 5.88 3.23 -27.03
CA GLY A 302 6.90 3.67 -26.08
C GLY A 302 6.55 3.19 -24.66
N LEU A 303 7.48 3.35 -23.71
CA LEU A 303 7.39 2.74 -22.37
C LEU A 303 7.56 3.77 -21.26
N TYR A 304 6.90 3.53 -20.13
CA TYR A 304 7.19 4.20 -18.85
C TYR A 304 7.94 3.26 -17.91
N LEU A 305 9.04 3.75 -17.36
CA LEU A 305 9.87 3.05 -16.37
C LEU A 305 9.69 3.70 -14.99
N GLY A 306 9.63 2.91 -13.91
CA GLY A 306 9.77 3.43 -12.56
C GLY A 306 8.72 2.98 -11.53
N THR A 307 8.54 3.80 -10.50
CA THR A 307 7.45 3.69 -9.51
C THR A 307 6.37 4.72 -9.84
N PRO A 308 5.08 4.39 -9.72
CA PRO A 308 3.98 5.18 -10.29
C PRO A 308 3.97 6.63 -9.79
N GLN A 309 3.96 7.58 -10.71
CA GLN A 309 3.72 9.01 -10.43
C GLN A 309 2.21 9.25 -10.25
N LYS A 310 1.85 10.22 -9.39
CA LYS A 310 0.62 11.00 -9.57
C LYS A 310 0.82 11.80 -10.88
N SER A 311 0.14 11.41 -11.95
CA SER A 311 0.22 12.11 -13.23
C SER A 311 -0.18 13.58 -13.07
N LYS A 312 0.72 14.48 -13.48
CA LYS A 312 0.40 15.86 -13.87
C LYS A 312 -0.09 15.79 -15.33
N PRO A 313 -1.17 16.48 -15.73
CA PRO A 313 -1.66 16.39 -17.12
C PRO A 313 -0.73 17.14 -18.10
N GLU A 314 -0.53 16.59 -19.29
CA GLU A 314 0.10 17.27 -20.44
C GLU A 314 -0.93 18.04 -21.31
N PRO A 315 -0.48 19.03 -22.10
CA PRO A 315 -1.31 20.13 -22.58
C PRO A 315 -2.11 19.79 -23.85
N GLN A 316 -3.42 20.06 -23.82
CA GLN A 316 -4.24 20.22 -25.02
C GLN A 316 -4.86 21.62 -25.03
N LEU A 317 -5.01 22.16 -26.24
CA LEU A 317 -5.39 23.54 -26.54
C LEU A 317 -6.56 24.05 -25.67
N GLN A 318 -6.40 25.31 -25.27
CA GLN A 318 -7.36 26.15 -24.54
C GLN A 318 -8.82 25.87 -24.89
N LEU A 319 -9.48 25.16 -23.98
CA LEU A 319 -10.82 25.50 -23.53
C LEU A 319 -10.66 25.85 -22.05
N GLU A 320 -11.31 26.94 -21.64
CA GLU A 320 -11.20 27.47 -20.27
C GLU A 320 -11.40 26.37 -19.23
N PRO A 321 -10.69 26.42 -18.08
CA PRO A 321 -10.80 25.37 -17.07
C PRO A 321 -12.25 25.26 -16.60
N GLU A 322 -12.88 24.11 -16.86
CA GLU A 322 -14.11 23.68 -16.20
C GLU A 322 -13.90 23.82 -14.68
N PRO A 323 -14.82 24.43 -13.93
CA PRO A 323 -14.61 24.69 -12.52
C PRO A 323 -14.32 23.40 -11.76
N GLU A 324 -13.53 23.45 -10.69
CA GLU A 324 -13.33 22.28 -9.83
C GLU A 324 -14.67 21.90 -9.18
N HIS A 325 -15.23 20.75 -9.59
CA HIS A 325 -16.50 20.25 -9.11
C HIS A 325 -16.27 19.14 -8.06
N ARG A 326 -16.88 19.25 -6.88
CA ARG A 326 -16.81 18.19 -5.84
C ARG A 326 -17.91 17.16 -6.07
N SER A 327 -17.58 15.88 -5.95
CA SER A 327 -18.51 14.76 -6.10
C SER A 327 -18.92 14.17 -4.74
N PHE A 328 -20.21 13.92 -4.57
CA PHE A 328 -20.81 13.42 -3.35
C PHE A 328 -21.69 12.19 -3.63
N GLY A 329 -21.50 11.09 -2.88
CA GLY A 329 -22.21 9.84 -3.09
C GLY A 329 -21.52 8.92 -4.12
N PRO A 330 -22.24 7.98 -4.77
CA PRO A 330 -23.70 7.82 -4.75
C PRO A 330 -24.19 7.01 -3.53
N TYR A 331 -25.37 7.34 -3.01
CA TYR A 331 -26.11 6.52 -2.05
C TYR A 331 -27.08 5.61 -2.79
N GLY A 332 -27.30 4.39 -2.29
CA GLY A 332 -28.22 3.40 -2.89
C GLY A 332 -27.58 2.02 -3.07
N GLY A 333 -28.10 1.23 -4.00
CA GLY A 333 -27.64 -0.12 -4.31
C GLY A 333 -26.53 -0.20 -5.37
N VAL A 334 -25.89 -1.36 -5.44
CA VAL A 334 -24.81 -1.66 -6.40
C VAL A 334 -25.31 -2.15 -7.77
N GLY A 335 -26.63 -2.23 -7.96
CA GLY A 335 -27.28 -2.63 -9.22
C GLY A 335 -27.20 -1.55 -10.31
N GLY A 336 -27.68 -1.86 -11.51
CA GLY A 336 -27.74 -0.92 -12.65
C GLY A 336 -26.39 -0.54 -13.27
N ASP A 337 -26.44 0.16 -14.40
CA ASP A 337 -25.27 0.69 -15.09
C ASP A 337 -24.88 2.06 -14.52
N SER A 338 -23.58 2.33 -14.41
CA SER A 338 -23.07 3.61 -13.89
C SER A 338 -23.19 4.72 -14.93
N TRP A 339 -23.61 5.90 -14.50
CA TRP A 339 -23.71 7.10 -15.32
C TRP A 339 -23.25 8.34 -14.55
N HIS A 340 -22.82 9.36 -15.29
CA HIS A 340 -22.43 10.66 -14.76
C HIS A 340 -22.82 11.73 -15.77
N GLU A 341 -23.37 12.84 -15.31
CA GLU A 341 -23.71 13.98 -16.15
C GLU A 341 -23.48 15.30 -15.40
N THR A 342 -22.90 16.28 -16.10
CA THR A 342 -22.70 17.66 -15.63
C THR A 342 -23.59 18.61 -16.42
N PHE A 343 -24.07 19.65 -15.76
CA PHE A 343 -24.98 20.65 -16.32
C PHE A 343 -24.61 22.03 -15.78
N PHE A 344 -24.55 23.04 -16.65
CA PHE A 344 -24.27 24.41 -16.25
C PHE A 344 -25.39 25.01 -15.38
N SER A 345 -26.65 24.76 -15.76
CA SER A 345 -27.82 25.17 -14.97
C SER A 345 -29.04 24.26 -15.21
N ILE A 346 -29.56 23.67 -14.13
CA ILE A 346 -30.76 22.83 -14.14
C ILE A 346 -32.01 23.72 -14.23
N ARG A 347 -32.87 23.49 -15.22
CA ARG A 347 -34.14 24.20 -15.39
C ARG A 347 -35.33 23.38 -14.93
N ARG A 348 -35.32 22.08 -15.22
CA ARG A 348 -36.39 21.16 -14.82
C ARG A 348 -35.82 19.79 -14.48
N LEU A 349 -36.29 19.20 -13.39
CA LEU A 349 -36.06 17.79 -13.06
C LEU A 349 -37.38 17.04 -13.14
N VAL A 350 -37.40 15.97 -13.93
CA VAL A 350 -38.51 15.04 -14.03
C VAL A 350 -38.15 13.79 -13.22
N VAL A 351 -39.00 13.45 -12.25
CA VAL A 351 -38.86 12.24 -11.42
C VAL A 351 -40.07 11.35 -11.71
N HIS A 352 -39.82 10.13 -12.17
CA HIS A 352 -40.83 9.09 -12.21
C HIS A 352 -40.74 8.27 -10.92
N HIS A 353 -41.84 8.21 -10.16
CA HIS A 353 -41.86 7.56 -8.85
C HIS A 353 -43.18 6.85 -8.55
N GLY A 354 -43.09 5.83 -7.70
CA GLY A 354 -44.20 5.07 -7.13
C GLY A 354 -43.81 4.56 -5.75
N LEU A 355 -43.75 3.24 -5.56
CA LEU A 355 -43.12 2.65 -4.37
C LEU A 355 -41.59 2.84 -4.33
N TRP A 356 -40.99 3.12 -5.49
CA TRP A 356 -39.56 3.32 -5.73
C TRP A 356 -39.37 4.51 -6.67
N ILE A 357 -38.14 4.98 -6.83
CA ILE A 357 -37.81 5.91 -7.91
C ILE A 357 -37.52 5.12 -9.18
N ASP A 358 -38.43 5.21 -10.15
CA ASP A 358 -38.33 4.51 -11.43
C ASP A 358 -37.27 5.14 -12.32
N SER A 359 -37.26 6.47 -12.44
CA SER A 359 -36.26 7.18 -13.23
C SER A 359 -36.18 8.66 -12.93
N ILE A 360 -35.07 9.25 -13.33
CA ILE A 360 -34.86 10.70 -13.32
C ILE A 360 -34.40 11.19 -14.69
N GLN A 361 -34.79 12.41 -15.03
CA GLN A 361 -34.36 13.09 -16.25
C GLN A 361 -34.30 14.59 -16.03
N ILE A 362 -33.27 15.25 -16.55
CA ILE A 362 -32.98 16.66 -16.34
C ILE A 362 -33.07 17.42 -17.66
N GLU A 363 -33.75 18.55 -17.64
CA GLU A 363 -33.62 19.59 -18.66
C GLU A 363 -32.71 20.69 -18.11
N TYR A 364 -31.68 21.02 -18.87
CA TYR A 364 -30.66 21.97 -18.48
C TYR A 364 -30.27 22.89 -19.64
N GLU A 365 -29.66 24.01 -19.29
CA GLU A 365 -29.05 24.92 -20.26
C GLU A 365 -27.56 24.61 -20.39
N ALA A 366 -27.11 24.36 -21.63
CA ALA A 366 -25.69 24.16 -21.97
C ALA A 366 -24.96 25.51 -22.09
N ASP A 367 -23.63 25.48 -22.15
CA ASP A 367 -22.78 26.69 -22.10
C ASP A 367 -23.02 27.68 -23.26
N ASN A 368 -23.60 27.19 -24.36
CA ASN A 368 -24.01 28.00 -25.52
C ASN A 368 -25.45 28.55 -25.42
N GLY A 369 -26.12 28.40 -24.28
CA GLY A 369 -27.50 28.81 -24.05
C GLY A 369 -28.56 27.86 -24.62
N ALA A 370 -28.18 26.71 -25.19
CA ALA A 370 -29.13 25.73 -25.73
C ALA A 370 -29.78 24.94 -24.60
N ILE A 371 -31.10 24.73 -24.70
CA ILE A 371 -31.85 23.86 -23.79
C ILE A 371 -31.67 22.40 -24.23
N MET A 372 -31.06 21.61 -23.36
CA MET A 372 -30.74 20.19 -23.59
C MET A 372 -31.51 19.31 -22.61
N LEU A 373 -31.83 18.10 -23.06
CA LEU A 373 -32.48 17.08 -22.23
C LEU A 373 -31.48 15.94 -21.99
N SER A 374 -31.25 15.60 -20.73
CA SER A 374 -30.38 14.49 -20.32
C SER A 374 -30.91 13.16 -20.83
N LYS A 375 -30.05 12.13 -20.79
CA LYS A 375 -30.56 10.76 -20.86
C LYS A 375 -31.49 10.50 -19.69
N LYS A 376 -32.48 9.64 -19.92
CA LYS A 376 -33.35 9.14 -18.86
C LYS A 376 -32.63 8.03 -18.11
N HIS A 377 -32.43 8.20 -16.81
CA HIS A 377 -31.73 7.24 -15.97
C HIS A 377 -32.74 6.46 -15.13
N GLY A 378 -32.99 5.22 -15.55
CA GLY A 378 -33.98 4.31 -14.96
C GLY A 378 -35.05 3.84 -15.96
N GLY A 379 -36.08 3.16 -15.47
CA GLY A 379 -37.12 2.52 -16.29
C GLY A 379 -38.27 3.43 -16.72
N ASN A 380 -39.26 2.83 -17.38
CA ASN A 380 -40.46 3.51 -17.89
C ASN A 380 -41.68 3.45 -16.96
N GLY A 381 -41.52 2.93 -15.73
CA GLY A 381 -42.56 2.89 -14.71
C GLY A 381 -42.73 4.23 -13.96
N GLY A 382 -43.58 4.22 -12.95
CA GLY A 382 -43.78 5.35 -12.03
C GLY A 382 -44.68 6.47 -12.56
N SER A 383 -45.29 7.20 -11.63
CA SER A 383 -46.01 8.44 -11.90
C SER A 383 -45.02 9.57 -12.14
N ARG A 384 -45.30 10.39 -13.16
CA ARG A 384 -44.43 11.49 -13.54
C ARG A 384 -44.68 12.70 -12.64
N SER A 385 -43.62 13.20 -12.00
CA SER A 385 -43.61 14.47 -11.29
C SER A 385 -42.53 15.38 -11.87
N GLU A 386 -42.83 16.68 -11.93
CA GLU A 386 -41.93 17.69 -12.48
C GLU A 386 -41.60 18.73 -11.44
N VAL A 387 -40.32 19.07 -11.35
CA VAL A 387 -39.79 20.17 -10.56
C VAL A 387 -39.22 21.19 -11.52
N VAL A 388 -39.80 22.38 -11.55
CA VAL A 388 -39.36 23.50 -12.40
C VAL A 388 -38.67 24.52 -11.51
N PHE A 389 -37.42 24.83 -11.81
CA PHE A 389 -36.63 25.82 -11.06
C PHE A 389 -36.90 27.23 -11.59
N GLU A 390 -37.04 28.22 -10.70
CA GLU A 390 -37.07 29.64 -11.08
C GLU A 390 -35.71 30.12 -11.60
N PHE A 391 -35.41 29.84 -12.86
CA PHE A 391 -34.16 30.22 -13.49
C PHE A 391 -34.04 31.75 -13.68
N PRO A 392 -32.87 32.38 -13.42
CA PRO A 392 -31.62 31.80 -12.90
C PRO A 392 -31.50 31.81 -11.36
N GLY A 393 -32.50 32.36 -10.66
CA GLY A 393 -32.42 32.64 -9.21
C GLY A 393 -32.63 31.45 -8.28
N GLU A 394 -33.08 30.30 -8.79
CA GLU A 394 -33.26 29.06 -8.04
C GLU A 394 -32.35 27.96 -8.58
N HIS A 395 -31.54 27.36 -7.71
CA HIS A 395 -30.66 26.24 -8.03
C HIS A 395 -30.68 25.18 -6.95
N LEU A 396 -30.43 23.94 -7.34
CA LEU A 396 -30.35 22.81 -6.43
C LEU A 396 -29.14 22.97 -5.51
N VAL A 397 -29.36 22.81 -4.20
CA VAL A 397 -28.28 22.87 -3.20
C VAL A 397 -28.05 21.50 -2.56
N SER A 398 -29.09 20.68 -2.34
CA SER A 398 -28.95 19.37 -1.69
C SER A 398 -30.05 18.40 -2.12
N ILE A 399 -29.79 17.09 -1.99
CA ILE A 399 -30.77 16.02 -2.09
C ILE A 399 -30.71 15.19 -0.80
N HIS A 400 -31.86 14.82 -0.27
CA HIS A 400 -31.99 13.79 0.75
C HIS A 400 -33.06 12.79 0.35
N GLY A 401 -33.07 11.61 0.97
CA GLY A 401 -34.00 10.57 0.59
C GLY A 401 -33.80 9.30 1.41
N TYR A 402 -34.46 8.24 0.97
CA TYR A 402 -34.39 6.92 1.59
C TYR A 402 -34.08 5.86 0.54
N TYR A 403 -33.34 4.81 0.93
CA TYR A 403 -33.12 3.61 0.12
C TYR A 403 -33.26 2.36 0.98
N SER A 404 -33.70 1.25 0.39
CA SER A 404 -33.85 -0.02 1.12
C SER A 404 -33.59 -1.21 0.23
N ASP A 405 -33.29 -2.35 0.85
CA ASP A 405 -33.24 -3.63 0.15
C ASP A 405 -34.65 -4.20 -0.09
N LEU A 406 -34.78 -5.01 -1.14
CA LEU A 406 -36.03 -5.64 -1.57
C LEU A 406 -36.24 -7.05 -0.98
N ARG A 407 -35.52 -7.44 0.10
CA ARG A 407 -35.54 -8.83 0.57
C ARG A 407 -36.92 -9.34 0.93
N GLN A 408 -37.78 -8.47 1.48
CA GLN A 408 -39.17 -8.79 1.81
C GLN A 408 -40.04 -9.11 0.59
N TRP A 409 -39.58 -8.76 -0.61
CA TRP A 409 -40.26 -8.94 -1.89
C TRP A 409 -39.56 -9.97 -2.78
N GLY A 410 -38.63 -10.76 -2.22
CA GLY A 410 -37.94 -11.84 -2.93
C GLY A 410 -36.79 -11.39 -3.83
N SER A 411 -36.29 -10.16 -3.69
CA SER A 411 -35.16 -9.63 -4.47
C SER A 411 -34.02 -9.14 -3.56
N THR A 412 -32.78 -9.30 -4.00
CA THR A 412 -31.58 -8.82 -3.29
C THR A 412 -31.18 -7.39 -3.68
N ALA A 413 -31.91 -6.75 -4.60
CA ALA A 413 -31.60 -5.40 -5.04
C ALA A 413 -31.89 -4.37 -3.94
N THR A 414 -31.11 -3.29 -3.95
CA THR A 414 -31.29 -2.12 -3.08
C THR A 414 -31.57 -0.93 -3.98
N LEU A 415 -32.68 -0.23 -3.76
CA LEU A 415 -33.15 0.83 -4.66
C LEU A 415 -33.43 2.13 -3.90
N ILE A 416 -33.34 3.25 -4.60
CA ILE A 416 -33.81 4.53 -4.07
C ILE A 416 -35.33 4.48 -3.92
N ARG A 417 -35.80 4.68 -2.69
CA ARG A 417 -37.22 4.70 -2.33
C ARG A 417 -37.84 6.07 -2.42
N SER A 418 -37.10 7.10 -2.00
CA SER A 418 -37.56 8.46 -2.08
C SER A 418 -36.47 9.49 -2.35
N LEU A 419 -36.88 10.63 -2.91
CA LEU A 419 -36.05 11.80 -3.13
C LEU A 419 -36.77 13.07 -2.70
N THR A 420 -36.07 13.90 -1.95
CA THR A 420 -36.47 15.24 -1.57
C THR A 420 -35.35 16.20 -1.94
N LEU A 421 -35.67 17.19 -2.76
CA LEU A 421 -34.73 18.12 -3.35
C LEU A 421 -34.80 19.44 -2.59
N LYS A 422 -33.67 19.97 -2.14
CA LYS A 422 -33.57 21.28 -1.50
C LYS A 422 -32.88 22.25 -2.45
N THR A 423 -33.47 23.40 -2.68
CA THR A 423 -32.91 24.53 -3.45
C THR A 423 -32.50 25.65 -2.51
N ASN A 424 -31.84 26.67 -3.03
CA ASN A 424 -31.56 27.90 -2.29
C ASN A 424 -32.83 28.69 -1.91
N LYS A 425 -34.02 28.29 -2.39
CA LYS A 425 -35.30 28.96 -2.08
C LYS A 425 -36.32 28.08 -1.36
N ARG A 426 -36.43 26.80 -1.72
CA ARG A 426 -37.51 25.91 -1.24
C ARG A 426 -37.13 24.43 -1.35
N THR A 427 -38.04 23.57 -0.91
CA THR A 427 -37.89 22.12 -0.93
C THR A 427 -38.98 21.48 -1.78
N TYR A 428 -38.63 20.48 -2.59
CA TYR A 428 -39.54 19.70 -3.43
C TYR A 428 -39.50 18.21 -3.05
N GLY A 429 -40.66 17.55 -3.05
CA GLY A 429 -40.82 16.16 -2.63
C GLY A 429 -41.52 16.05 -1.26
N PRO A 430 -41.45 14.89 -0.59
CA PRO A 430 -40.76 13.68 -1.05
C PRO A 430 -41.44 13.07 -2.29
N PHE A 431 -40.63 12.65 -3.25
CA PHE A 431 -41.05 11.78 -4.34
C PHE A 431 -40.80 10.34 -3.92
N GLY A 432 -41.77 9.42 -4.06
CA GLY A 432 -41.66 8.05 -3.58
C GLY A 432 -42.02 7.87 -2.09
N VAL A 433 -41.47 6.83 -1.44
CA VAL A 433 -41.82 6.41 -0.06
C VAL A 433 -40.61 6.54 0.87
N GLU A 434 -40.75 7.28 1.97
CA GLU A 434 -39.68 7.48 2.97
C GLU A 434 -39.55 6.28 3.91
N ASP A 435 -39.02 5.17 3.40
CA ASP A 435 -38.84 3.91 4.12
C ASP A 435 -37.44 3.31 3.87
N GLY A 436 -36.81 2.76 4.91
CA GLY A 436 -35.44 2.26 4.88
C GLY A 436 -34.38 3.21 5.43
N THR A 437 -33.16 3.16 4.87
CA THR A 437 -32.00 3.93 5.33
C THR A 437 -32.04 5.35 4.74
N LYS A 438 -32.01 6.35 5.62
CA LYS A 438 -31.97 7.77 5.24
C LYS A 438 -30.58 8.16 4.71
N PHE A 439 -30.54 8.96 3.65
CA PHE A 439 -29.33 9.62 3.15
C PHE A 439 -29.58 11.12 2.94
N SER A 440 -28.50 11.90 3.03
CA SER A 440 -28.50 13.33 2.72
C SER A 440 -27.11 13.79 2.34
N PHE A 441 -27.01 14.70 1.38
CA PHE A 441 -25.74 15.35 1.04
C PHE A 441 -25.57 16.66 1.84
N PRO A 442 -24.45 16.87 2.56
CA PRO A 442 -24.15 18.14 3.22
C PRO A 442 -23.54 19.14 2.23
N THR A 443 -24.15 20.31 2.06
CA THR A 443 -23.73 21.30 1.04
C THR A 443 -24.02 22.74 1.47
N ILE A 444 -23.25 23.26 2.42
CA ILE A 444 -23.29 24.70 2.75
C ILE A 444 -22.43 25.43 1.70
N GLY A 445 -23.02 26.41 1.00
CA GLY A 445 -22.31 27.30 0.06
C GLY A 445 -22.08 26.74 -1.36
N MET A 446 -22.79 25.70 -1.78
CA MET A 446 -22.58 25.04 -3.08
C MET A 446 -23.79 25.11 -4.01
N LYS A 447 -23.54 25.35 -5.31
CA LYS A 447 -24.48 25.14 -6.41
C LYS A 447 -24.23 23.74 -6.98
N ILE A 448 -25.28 22.92 -7.04
CA ILE A 448 -25.22 21.63 -7.71
C ILE A 448 -25.31 21.84 -9.22
N ILE A 449 -24.38 21.23 -9.93
CA ILE A 449 -24.09 21.39 -11.35
C ILE A 449 -23.89 20.04 -12.05
N GLY A 450 -24.31 18.96 -11.41
CA GLY A 450 -24.24 17.63 -11.99
C GLY A 450 -24.81 16.58 -11.07
N ILE A 451 -25.17 15.44 -11.66
CA ILE A 451 -25.61 14.25 -10.94
C ILE A 451 -24.89 13.03 -11.51
N HIS A 452 -24.63 12.06 -10.65
CA HIS A 452 -24.09 10.76 -11.06
C HIS A 452 -24.79 9.66 -10.29
N GLY A 453 -24.68 8.41 -10.75
CA GLY A 453 -25.42 7.35 -10.10
C GLY A 453 -25.35 6.04 -10.84
N ARG A 454 -26.31 5.17 -10.51
CA ARG A 454 -26.52 3.88 -11.16
C ARG A 454 -28.00 3.69 -11.44
N SER A 455 -28.33 3.17 -12.60
CA SER A 455 -29.72 2.87 -12.94
C SER A 455 -29.83 1.69 -13.90
N GLY A 456 -30.84 0.86 -13.70
CA GLY A 456 -31.31 -0.15 -14.64
C GLY A 456 -32.82 0.02 -14.88
N LEU A 457 -33.62 -0.93 -14.41
CA LEU A 457 -35.09 -0.83 -14.43
C LEU A 457 -35.63 0.25 -13.46
N TYR A 458 -34.86 0.59 -12.43
CA TYR A 458 -35.15 1.63 -11.44
C TYR A 458 -33.90 2.48 -11.22
N LEU A 459 -34.00 3.52 -10.39
CA LEU A 459 -32.85 4.26 -9.90
C LEU A 459 -32.20 3.48 -8.75
N ASP A 460 -31.07 2.82 -9.03
CA ASP A 460 -30.33 2.01 -8.06
C ASP A 460 -29.56 2.88 -7.06
N ALA A 461 -28.87 3.93 -7.54
CA ALA A 461 -28.10 4.84 -6.69
C ALA A 461 -27.99 6.25 -7.28
N ILE A 462 -27.85 7.27 -6.42
CA ILE A 462 -27.74 8.69 -6.83
C ILE A 462 -26.67 9.43 -6.02
N GLY A 463 -25.95 10.32 -6.69
CA GLY A 463 -24.88 11.19 -6.21
C GLY A 463 -24.93 12.56 -6.90
N LEU A 464 -24.25 13.55 -6.34
CA LEU A 464 -24.25 14.95 -6.76
C LEU A 464 -22.85 15.45 -7.13
N LEU A 465 -22.79 16.42 -8.03
CA LEU A 465 -21.60 17.22 -8.35
C LEU A 465 -21.90 18.69 -8.03
N GLY A 466 -21.05 19.35 -7.24
CA GLY A 466 -21.28 20.74 -6.80
C GLY A 466 -20.05 21.64 -6.91
N VAL A 467 -20.29 22.92 -7.17
CA VAL A 467 -19.31 24.03 -7.13
C VAL A 467 -19.64 25.02 -6.03
N LEU A 468 -18.64 25.71 -5.50
CA LEU A 468 -18.83 26.79 -4.52
C LEU A 468 -19.42 28.03 -5.21
N ILE A 469 -20.39 28.70 -4.59
CA ILE A 469 -20.98 29.94 -5.12
C ILE A 469 -20.22 31.13 -4.55
N GLU A 470 -19.64 31.96 -5.42
CA GLU A 470 -19.12 33.27 -5.05
C GLU A 470 -20.28 34.26 -4.88
N HIS A 471 -20.46 34.84 -3.69
CA HIS A 471 -21.39 35.94 -3.47
C HIS A 471 -20.63 37.27 -3.41
N ASP A 472 -20.98 38.18 -4.34
CA ASP A 472 -20.52 39.56 -4.35
C ASP A 472 -20.97 40.31 -3.08
N GLY A 473 -20.02 40.91 -2.35
CA GLY A 473 -20.29 42.10 -1.52
C GLY A 473 -19.91 42.04 -0.04
N TYR A 474 -19.64 40.88 0.54
CA TYR A 474 -18.93 40.77 1.81
C TYR A 474 -17.51 40.29 1.51
N ARG A 475 -16.49 40.85 2.16
CA ARG A 475 -15.12 40.29 2.08
C ARG A 475 -15.23 38.81 2.40
N ASN A 476 -15.10 37.98 1.37
CA ASN A 476 -15.23 36.53 1.49
C ASN A 476 -14.37 36.10 2.68
N PRO A 477 -14.93 35.36 3.66
CA PRO A 477 -14.07 34.72 4.62
C PRO A 477 -13.12 33.84 3.77
N ALA A 478 -11.83 33.98 4.05
CA ALA A 478 -10.79 33.34 3.27
C ALA A 478 -10.91 31.83 3.50
N ALA A 479 -11.09 31.08 2.41
CA ALA A 479 -10.91 29.65 2.47
C ALA A 479 -9.45 29.37 2.83
N TRP A 480 -9.25 28.49 3.79
CA TRP A 480 -7.94 28.07 4.25
C TRP A 480 -7.89 26.56 4.31
N ASP A 481 -6.72 26.02 4.00
CA ASP A 481 -6.42 24.60 4.10
C ASP A 481 -4.97 24.51 4.57
N ASP A 482 -4.76 23.99 5.78
CA ASP A 482 -3.42 23.82 6.31
C ASP A 482 -2.67 22.69 5.61
N GLY A 483 -3.38 21.78 4.92
CA GLY A 483 -2.83 20.59 4.30
C GLY A 483 -2.83 19.38 5.23
N VAL A 484 -2.07 18.36 4.84
CA VAL A 484 -2.02 17.07 5.54
C VAL A 484 -0.67 16.89 6.22
N TYR A 485 -0.71 16.56 7.51
CA TYR A 485 0.45 16.43 8.39
C TYR A 485 0.53 15.02 9.01
N SER A 486 1.60 14.70 9.75
CA SER A 486 1.70 13.39 10.42
C SER A 486 0.78 13.29 11.64
N THR A 487 0.58 14.40 12.37
CA THR A 487 -0.41 14.53 13.43
C THR A 487 -0.60 15.98 13.86
N ILE A 488 -1.59 16.21 14.72
CA ILE A 488 -1.72 17.45 15.50
C ILE A 488 -1.00 17.25 16.84
N ARG A 489 -0.27 18.26 17.29
CA ARG A 489 0.37 18.31 18.63
C ARG A 489 -0.40 19.21 19.58
N ARG A 490 -0.99 20.29 19.03
CA ARG A 490 -1.68 21.30 19.84
C ARG A 490 -2.76 22.01 19.05
N LEU A 491 -3.86 22.36 19.72
CA LEU A 491 -4.94 23.18 19.19
C LEU A 491 -5.21 24.34 20.14
N VAL A 492 -5.17 25.56 19.62
CA VAL A 492 -5.54 26.78 20.34
C VAL A 492 -6.86 27.29 19.77
N VAL A 493 -7.87 27.43 20.64
CA VAL A 493 -9.21 27.90 20.29
C VAL A 493 -9.46 29.25 20.94
N TYR A 494 -9.91 30.23 20.16
CA TYR A 494 -10.37 31.53 20.65
C TYR A 494 -11.89 31.56 20.63
N GLU A 495 -12.52 31.69 21.79
CA GLU A 495 -13.97 31.49 21.95
C GLU A 495 -14.68 32.63 22.69
N ARG A 496 -15.98 32.79 22.39
CA ARG A 496 -16.99 33.57 23.12
C ARG A 496 -18.31 32.79 23.09
N GLU A 497 -19.43 33.44 22.75
CA GLU A 497 -20.68 32.74 22.40
C GLU A 497 -20.61 32.02 21.04
N TRP A 498 -19.48 32.15 20.33
CA TRP A 498 -19.11 31.44 19.11
C TRP A 498 -17.58 31.32 19.01
N ILE A 499 -17.09 30.54 18.04
CA ILE A 499 -15.66 30.37 17.78
C ILE A 499 -15.13 31.53 16.93
N CYS A 500 -14.23 32.32 17.50
CA CYS A 500 -13.65 33.49 16.86
C CYS A 500 -12.48 33.13 15.96
N SER A 501 -11.58 32.25 16.42
CA SER A 501 -10.47 31.74 15.62
C SER A 501 -9.89 30.45 16.18
N ILE A 502 -9.12 29.75 15.36
CA ILE A 502 -8.32 28.59 15.75
C ILE A 502 -6.89 28.71 15.22
N GLN A 503 -5.96 28.06 15.90
CA GLN A 503 -4.59 27.90 15.44
C GLN A 503 -4.05 26.54 15.85
N ILE A 504 -3.34 25.85 14.96
CA ILE A 504 -2.96 24.45 15.13
C ILE A 504 -1.45 24.31 15.03
N GLU A 505 -0.87 23.54 15.95
CA GLU A 505 0.50 23.05 15.85
C GLU A 505 0.48 21.63 15.31
N TYR A 506 1.04 21.45 14.12
CA TYR A 506 1.18 20.16 13.46
C TYR A 506 2.57 19.57 13.65
N ASP A 507 2.64 18.25 13.56
CA ASP A 507 3.89 17.52 13.35
C ASP A 507 4.09 17.27 11.85
N GLN A 508 5.29 17.55 11.33
CA GLN A 508 5.70 17.14 9.99
C GLN A 508 7.01 16.35 10.09
N ASN A 509 6.92 15.02 10.11
CA ASN A 509 8.06 14.11 10.24
C ASN A 509 8.91 14.37 11.50
N GLY A 510 8.28 14.69 12.64
CA GLY A 510 8.95 14.96 13.91
C GLY A 510 9.26 16.44 14.19
N GLU A 511 9.12 17.33 13.20
CA GLU A 511 9.26 18.77 13.39
C GLU A 511 7.91 19.45 13.69
N SER A 512 7.92 20.41 14.63
CA SER A 512 6.72 21.18 15.03
C SER A 512 6.51 22.37 14.09
N ILE A 513 5.33 22.49 13.50
CA ILE A 513 4.97 23.57 12.57
C ILE A 513 3.62 24.17 12.94
N TRP A 514 3.58 25.49 13.11
CA TRP A 514 2.35 26.23 13.39
C TRP A 514 1.64 26.64 12.09
N SER A 515 0.32 26.45 12.06
CA SER A 515 -0.51 27.08 11.04
C SER A 515 -0.70 28.58 11.24
N PRO A 516 -1.06 29.32 10.18
CA PRO A 516 -1.63 30.64 10.32
C PRO A 516 -2.85 30.59 11.25
N LYS A 517 -3.12 31.69 11.96
CA LYS A 517 -4.34 31.81 12.74
C LYS A 517 -5.54 32.00 11.80
N HIS A 518 -6.56 31.18 11.98
CA HIS A 518 -7.77 31.17 11.15
C HIS A 518 -8.93 31.85 11.87
N GLY A 519 -9.07 33.16 11.67
CA GLY A 519 -10.11 34.00 12.26
C GLY A 519 -9.56 35.26 12.95
N GLY A 520 -10.41 35.97 13.70
CA GLY A 520 -10.05 37.20 14.40
C GLY A 520 -9.31 36.99 15.72
N ASN A 521 -8.74 38.07 16.27
CA ASN A 521 -8.06 38.07 17.59
C ASN A 521 -9.03 38.32 18.77
N ASP A 522 -10.33 38.17 18.55
CA ASP A 522 -11.36 38.37 19.58
C ASP A 522 -11.57 37.05 20.36
N GLY A 523 -11.78 37.11 21.68
CA GLY A 523 -12.20 35.94 22.49
C GLY A 523 -11.25 35.52 23.59
N SER A 524 -11.72 34.61 24.46
CA SER A 524 -10.93 33.94 25.49
C SER A 524 -10.14 32.79 24.87
N ILE A 525 -8.95 32.50 25.38
CA ILE A 525 -8.04 31.48 24.82
C ILE A 525 -8.18 30.19 25.61
N SER A 526 -8.46 29.11 24.89
CA SER A 526 -8.44 27.74 25.40
C SER A 526 -7.39 26.94 24.62
N GLU A 527 -6.46 26.31 25.34
CA GLU A 527 -5.34 25.58 24.74
C GLU A 527 -5.46 24.08 25.03
N VAL A 528 -5.35 23.28 23.98
CA VAL A 528 -5.35 21.82 24.02
C VAL A 528 -3.99 21.34 23.58
N VAL A 529 -3.23 20.73 24.50
CA VAL A 529 -1.96 20.08 24.23
C VAL A 529 -2.20 18.58 24.23
N LEU A 530 -1.80 17.90 23.15
CA LEU A 530 -1.93 16.45 23.01
C LEU A 530 -0.64 15.77 23.48
N ASP A 531 -0.77 14.66 24.18
CA ASP A 531 0.34 13.83 24.64
C ASP A 531 0.99 13.07 23.47
N TYR A 532 1.76 13.79 22.64
CA TYR A 532 2.41 13.25 21.44
C TYR A 532 3.48 12.19 21.77
N PRO A 533 3.55 11.05 21.04
CA PRO A 533 2.73 10.66 19.88
C PRO A 533 1.48 9.83 20.24
N ASP A 534 1.25 9.55 21.51
CA ASP A 534 0.27 8.59 22.00
C ASP A 534 -1.17 9.12 22.01
N GLU A 535 -1.33 10.44 22.01
CA GLU A 535 -2.61 11.12 21.87
C GLU A 535 -2.74 11.81 20.50
N TYR A 536 -3.81 11.49 19.79
CA TYR A 536 -4.15 12.07 18.50
C TYR A 536 -5.66 12.25 18.36
N VAL A 537 -6.03 13.24 17.57
CA VAL A 537 -7.42 13.60 17.32
C VAL A 537 -8.08 12.55 16.43
N ILE A 538 -9.24 12.05 16.83
CA ILE A 538 -10.04 11.08 16.08
C ILE A 538 -11.38 11.65 15.62
N SER A 539 -11.92 12.65 16.31
CA SER A 539 -13.20 13.26 15.98
C SER A 539 -13.29 14.69 16.48
N ILE A 540 -14.13 15.49 15.82
CA ILE A 540 -14.63 16.78 16.25
C ILE A 540 -16.15 16.80 16.15
N TYR A 541 -16.81 17.48 17.06
CA TYR A 541 -18.25 17.76 16.94
C TYR A 541 -18.57 19.12 17.54
N GLY A 542 -19.76 19.64 17.27
CA GLY A 542 -20.15 20.96 17.75
C GLY A 542 -21.43 21.46 17.10
N PHE A 543 -21.68 22.76 17.24
CA PHE A 543 -22.88 23.42 16.71
C PHE A 543 -22.49 24.60 15.83
N TYR A 544 -23.25 24.86 14.78
CA TYR A 544 -23.15 26.05 13.95
C TYR A 544 -24.51 26.74 13.83
N GLY A 545 -24.53 28.06 13.66
CA GLY A 545 -25.79 28.78 13.59
C GLY A 545 -25.63 30.24 13.19
N ASP A 546 -26.78 30.82 12.88
CA ASP A 546 -26.88 32.20 12.42
C ASP A 546 -26.81 33.20 13.59
N LEU A 547 -26.07 34.30 13.39
CA LEU A 547 -25.94 35.37 14.38
C LEU A 547 -26.87 36.57 14.11
N HIS A 548 -27.96 36.38 13.36
CA HIS A 548 -28.90 37.45 12.99
C HIS A 548 -29.45 38.21 14.21
N ASN A 549 -29.71 37.50 15.32
CA ASN A 549 -30.18 38.08 16.57
C ASN A 549 -29.16 38.99 17.28
N TRP A 550 -27.90 38.94 16.83
CA TRP A 550 -26.77 39.73 17.34
C TRP A 550 -26.35 40.84 16.37
N GLY A 551 -27.15 41.11 15.34
CA GLY A 551 -26.87 42.12 14.31
C GLY A 551 -25.75 41.71 13.34
N ILE A 552 -25.41 40.42 13.29
CA ILE A 552 -24.41 39.86 12.39
C ILE A 552 -25.12 38.92 11.42
N ASP A 553 -25.17 39.32 10.14
CA ASP A 553 -25.68 38.46 9.06
C ASP A 553 -24.58 37.48 8.62
N ALA A 554 -24.29 36.51 9.48
CA ALA A 554 -23.33 35.43 9.21
C ALA A 554 -23.68 34.16 9.99
N THR A 555 -23.48 33.02 9.34
CA THR A 555 -23.45 31.69 9.97
C THR A 555 -22.03 31.37 10.43
N VAL A 556 -21.85 30.99 11.70
CA VAL A 556 -20.53 30.68 12.26
C VAL A 556 -20.54 29.38 13.06
N ILE A 557 -19.35 28.82 13.30
CA ILE A 557 -19.17 27.74 14.27
C ILE A 557 -19.40 28.32 15.67
N ARG A 558 -20.42 27.80 16.36
CA ARG A 558 -20.86 28.26 17.68
C ARG A 558 -20.23 27.46 18.81
N SER A 559 -20.00 26.17 18.60
CA SER A 559 -19.18 25.37 19.50
C SER A 559 -18.30 24.35 18.79
N LEU A 560 -17.24 23.91 19.48
CA LEU A 560 -16.33 22.87 19.01
C LEU A 560 -15.87 22.00 20.19
N THR A 561 -15.96 20.69 20.03
CA THR A 561 -15.43 19.68 20.95
C THR A 561 -14.48 18.79 20.18
N LEU A 562 -13.31 18.54 20.75
CA LEU A 562 -12.26 17.70 20.19
C LEU A 562 -12.23 16.36 20.93
N GLU A 563 -12.28 15.26 20.19
CA GLU A 563 -12.18 13.91 20.73
C GLU A 563 -10.89 13.24 20.23
N THR A 564 -10.12 12.68 21.16
CA THR A 564 -8.86 11.98 20.92
C THR A 564 -9.02 10.50 21.17
N ASN A 565 -8.02 9.70 20.80
CA ASN A 565 -7.97 8.28 21.14
C ASN A 565 -7.86 8.00 22.66
N LEU A 566 -7.70 9.04 23.50
CA LEU A 566 -7.56 8.91 24.96
C LEU A 566 -8.68 9.60 25.75
N ARG A 567 -9.13 10.79 25.32
CA ARG A 567 -10.07 11.65 26.07
C ARG A 567 -10.74 12.69 25.16
N SER A 568 -11.56 13.58 25.75
CA SER A 568 -12.27 14.64 25.03
C SER A 568 -11.96 16.01 25.64
N TYR A 569 -11.94 17.05 24.81
CA TYR A 569 -11.69 18.45 25.18
C TYR A 569 -12.79 19.36 24.64
N GLY A 570 -13.35 20.22 25.50
CA GLY A 570 -14.49 21.08 25.17
C GLY A 570 -15.73 20.75 26.04
N PRO A 571 -16.94 21.19 25.64
CA PRO A 571 -17.20 22.01 24.47
C PRO A 571 -16.62 23.42 24.62
N PHE A 572 -15.97 23.88 23.57
CA PHE A 572 -15.55 25.26 23.40
C PHE A 572 -16.71 26.04 22.77
N GLY A 573 -17.09 27.21 23.30
CA GLY A 573 -18.23 28.01 22.84
C GLY A 573 -19.60 27.58 23.38
N VAL A 574 -20.68 27.78 22.60
CA VAL A 574 -22.08 27.52 23.00
C VAL A 574 -22.76 26.56 22.03
N GLU A 575 -23.34 25.48 22.58
CA GLU A 575 -24.08 24.44 21.86
C GLU A 575 -25.49 24.90 21.45
N ASP A 576 -25.56 25.92 20.60
CA ASP A 576 -26.80 26.48 20.06
C ASP A 576 -26.74 26.50 18.53
N GLY A 577 -27.85 26.15 17.87
CA GLY A 577 -27.94 26.00 16.41
C GLY A 577 -28.02 24.53 15.92
N THR A 578 -27.45 24.27 14.75
CA THR A 578 -27.46 22.95 14.10
C THR A 578 -26.19 22.17 14.46
N GLU A 579 -26.35 20.93 14.92
CA GLU A 579 -25.26 20.04 15.30
C GLU A 579 -24.48 19.54 14.06
N PHE A 580 -23.16 19.35 14.23
CA PHE A 580 -22.27 18.71 13.27
C PHE A 580 -21.25 17.80 13.97
N SER A 581 -20.74 16.77 13.28
CA SER A 581 -19.69 15.89 13.78
C SER A 581 -18.88 15.21 12.66
N PHE A 582 -17.56 15.07 12.84
CA PHE A 582 -16.60 14.53 11.88
C PHE A 582 -15.30 14.03 12.55
N PRO A 583 -14.70 12.88 12.18
CA PRO A 583 -15.31 11.66 11.64
C PRO A 583 -15.76 10.68 12.74
N ILE A 584 -16.80 9.89 12.44
CA ILE A 584 -17.38 8.86 13.33
C ILE A 584 -16.79 7.45 12.99
N THR A 585 -15.64 7.40 12.31
CA THR A 585 -15.07 6.14 11.76
C THR A 585 -13.55 6.15 11.87
N GLY A 586 -12.97 5.10 12.49
CA GLY A 586 -11.54 4.86 12.75
C GLY A 586 -10.56 5.51 11.77
N ALA A 587 -10.32 6.80 11.97
CA ALA A 587 -9.47 7.63 11.16
C ALA A 587 -8.85 8.68 12.08
N LYS A 588 -7.57 8.95 11.89
CA LYS A 588 -6.84 9.98 12.60
C LYS A 588 -7.04 11.30 11.86
N ILE A 589 -7.41 12.37 12.57
CA ILE A 589 -7.42 13.72 11.99
C ILE A 589 -5.96 14.21 11.90
N VAL A 590 -5.56 14.59 10.70
CA VAL A 590 -4.17 14.92 10.33
C VAL A 590 -4.03 16.33 9.73
N GLY A 591 -5.11 17.10 9.72
CA GLY A 591 -5.13 18.45 9.17
C GLY A 591 -6.51 19.06 9.32
N PHE A 592 -6.58 20.38 9.29
CA PHE A 592 -7.83 21.12 9.25
C PHE A 592 -7.89 21.99 7.99
N HIS A 593 -9.11 22.19 7.51
CA HIS A 593 -9.42 23.16 6.48
C HIS A 593 -10.73 23.84 6.83
N GLY A 594 -11.03 24.97 6.22
CA GLY A 594 -12.26 25.68 6.57
C GLY A 594 -12.39 27.02 5.90
N ASN A 595 -13.25 27.84 6.49
CA ASN A 595 -13.49 29.19 6.04
C ASN A 595 -13.48 30.14 7.25
N SER A 596 -12.61 31.15 7.22
CA SER A 596 -12.49 32.12 8.31
C SER A 596 -12.36 33.55 7.81
N GLY A 597 -13.02 34.47 8.52
CA GLY A 597 -12.93 35.91 8.28
C GLY A 597 -12.60 36.58 9.61
N ARG A 598 -13.53 37.41 10.11
CA ARG A 598 -13.47 37.86 11.51
C ARG A 598 -13.73 36.72 12.51
N TYR A 599 -14.52 35.72 12.10
CA TYR A 599 -14.91 34.56 12.90
C TYR A 599 -14.66 33.26 12.12
N LEU A 600 -14.73 32.12 12.79
CA LEU A 600 -14.68 30.81 12.13
C LEU A 600 -16.06 30.48 11.54
N HIS A 601 -16.18 30.54 10.21
CA HIS A 601 -17.46 30.34 9.52
C HIS A 601 -17.71 28.86 9.20
N ALA A 602 -16.65 28.13 8.86
CA ALA A 602 -16.72 26.69 8.59
C ALA A 602 -15.42 26.00 9.01
N ILE A 603 -15.55 24.74 9.44
CA ILE A 603 -14.42 23.86 9.77
C ILE A 603 -14.66 22.48 9.17
N GLY A 604 -13.58 21.90 8.64
CA GLY A 604 -13.50 20.55 8.12
C GLY A 604 -12.15 19.95 8.48
N VAL A 605 -12.03 18.64 8.29
CA VAL A 605 -10.89 17.86 8.74
C VAL A 605 -10.33 17.01 7.60
N HIS A 606 -9.00 16.99 7.50
CA HIS A 606 -8.30 15.97 6.75
C HIS A 606 -8.17 14.73 7.61
N VAL A 607 -8.65 13.61 7.10
CA VAL A 607 -8.67 12.35 7.82
C VAL A 607 -7.74 11.36 7.14
N GLN A 608 -6.85 10.76 7.92
CA GLN A 608 -6.10 9.59 7.54
C GLN A 608 -6.88 8.37 8.01
N THR A 609 -7.57 7.71 7.08
CA THR A 609 -8.32 6.48 7.35
C THR A 609 -7.39 5.40 7.88
N THR A 610 -7.60 4.91 9.10
CA THR A 610 -6.97 3.67 9.56
C THR A 610 -7.87 2.51 9.14
N GLN A 611 -7.99 2.27 7.83
CA GLN A 611 -8.62 1.07 7.29
C GLN A 611 -7.61 0.24 6.50
N LYS A 612 -7.42 -0.99 6.97
CA LYS A 612 -6.94 -2.13 6.19
C LYS A 612 -7.84 -2.32 4.96
N ILE A 613 -7.25 -2.40 3.77
CA ILE A 613 -7.87 -3.01 2.58
C ILE A 613 -7.26 -4.41 2.47
N GLY A 614 -8.09 -5.45 2.35
CA GLY A 614 -7.67 -6.78 1.87
C GLY A 614 -8.39 -7.15 0.57
N PRO A 615 -7.96 -8.17 -0.20
CA PRO A 615 -6.82 -9.06 0.00
C PRO A 615 -5.89 -9.26 -1.24
N GLN A 616 -4.58 -9.15 -1.05
CA GLN A 616 -3.62 -10.23 -1.34
C GLN A 616 -2.51 -10.08 -0.27
N PRO A 617 -2.02 -11.17 0.33
CA PRO A 617 -1.63 -11.20 1.74
C PRO A 617 -0.33 -10.43 1.98
N GLU A 618 -0.42 -9.19 2.44
CA GLU A 618 0.65 -8.61 3.26
C GLU A 618 0.39 -9.00 4.71
N ALA A 619 1.47 -9.46 5.35
CA ALA A 619 1.46 -10.11 6.64
C ALA A 619 0.66 -9.32 7.69
N GLN A 620 -0.25 -10.02 8.37
CA GLN A 620 -0.89 -9.54 9.58
C GLN A 620 0.18 -8.99 10.54
N PRO A 621 -0.13 -8.00 11.41
CA PRO A 621 0.79 -7.69 12.52
C PRO A 621 1.12 -9.02 13.19
N LYS A 622 2.41 -9.43 13.24
CA LYS A 622 2.83 -10.76 13.69
C LYS A 622 2.12 -11.10 15.01
N ARG A 623 1.02 -11.84 14.90
CA ARG A 623 0.24 -12.34 16.02
C ARG A 623 0.91 -13.64 16.39
N LEU A 624 1.28 -13.73 17.65
CA LEU A 624 2.04 -14.85 18.14
C LEU A 624 1.04 -15.93 18.55
N ASP A 625 1.04 -17.06 17.85
CA ASP A 625 0.28 -18.25 18.21
C ASP A 625 1.10 -19.01 19.27
N LEU A 626 0.51 -19.17 20.46
CA LEU A 626 1.16 -19.86 21.59
C LEU A 626 0.86 -21.36 21.65
N GLY A 627 0.34 -21.95 20.56
CA GLY A 627 -0.09 -23.34 20.50
C GLY A 627 -1.36 -23.59 21.33
N GLN A 628 -1.73 -24.87 21.47
CA GLN A 628 -2.94 -25.28 22.18
C GLN A 628 -2.63 -26.37 23.22
N TYR A 629 -3.39 -26.36 24.32
CA TYR A 629 -3.40 -27.42 25.33
C TYR A 629 -4.77 -28.13 25.32
N GLY A 630 -4.79 -29.44 25.56
CA GLY A 630 -6.02 -30.25 25.60
C GLY A 630 -5.98 -31.49 24.71
N GLY A 631 -7.16 -31.97 24.33
CA GLY A 631 -7.35 -33.17 23.51
C GLY A 631 -7.47 -32.90 22.01
N ASN A 632 -7.34 -33.98 21.23
CA ASN A 632 -7.51 -33.95 19.76
C ASN A 632 -8.98 -34.10 19.31
N GLY A 633 -9.93 -34.14 20.24
CA GLY A 633 -11.37 -34.22 19.96
C GLY A 633 -11.95 -32.92 19.40
N GLY A 634 -13.20 -32.97 18.93
CA GLY A 634 -13.94 -31.79 18.46
C GLY A 634 -13.48 -31.17 17.15
N ASP A 635 -14.20 -30.14 16.71
CA ASP A 635 -13.89 -29.36 15.52
C ASP A 635 -12.97 -28.18 15.87
N HIS A 636 -12.07 -27.85 14.94
CA HIS A 636 -11.12 -26.74 15.13
C HIS A 636 -11.81 -25.39 14.95
N TRP A 637 -11.45 -24.43 15.79
CA TRP A 637 -11.92 -23.05 15.72
C TRP A 637 -10.81 -22.06 16.05
N GLU A 638 -10.89 -20.86 15.48
CA GLU A 638 -10.00 -19.74 15.77
C GLU A 638 -10.75 -18.42 15.68
N GLU A 639 -10.51 -17.52 16.63
CA GLU A 639 -11.09 -16.19 16.63
C GLU A 639 -10.11 -15.15 17.21
N THR A 640 -10.09 -13.97 16.60
CA THR A 640 -9.27 -12.84 17.06
C THR A 640 -10.13 -11.61 17.29
N PHE A 641 -9.77 -10.86 18.32
CA PHE A 641 -10.56 -9.77 18.86
C PHE A 641 -9.69 -8.52 18.98
N HIS A 642 -10.21 -7.38 18.52
CA HIS A 642 -9.56 -6.08 18.76
C HIS A 642 -9.58 -5.74 20.25
N ARG A 643 -10.70 -6.00 20.90
CA ARG A 643 -10.87 -5.85 22.34
C ARG A 643 -11.96 -6.76 22.87
N ILE A 644 -11.61 -7.59 23.84
CA ILE A 644 -12.58 -8.43 24.55
C ILE A 644 -13.20 -7.60 25.66
N ARG A 645 -14.54 -7.55 25.71
CA ARG A 645 -15.30 -6.90 26.80
C ARG A 645 -15.78 -7.92 27.82
N ARG A 646 -16.19 -9.10 27.35
CA ARG A 646 -16.74 -10.14 28.21
C ARG A 646 -16.30 -11.51 27.76
N LEU A 647 -16.02 -12.39 28.71
CA LEU A 647 -15.93 -13.82 28.47
C LEU A 647 -17.05 -14.51 29.25
N VAL A 648 -17.77 -15.39 28.57
CA VAL A 648 -18.78 -16.27 29.16
C VAL A 648 -18.25 -17.68 29.10
N ILE A 649 -18.04 -18.27 30.28
CA ILE A 649 -17.55 -19.65 30.42
C ILE A 649 -18.68 -20.46 31.02
N TYR A 650 -19.09 -21.53 30.32
CA TYR A 650 -19.97 -22.53 30.86
C TYR A 650 -19.13 -23.68 31.41
N HIS A 651 -19.29 -23.99 32.70
CA HIS A 651 -18.47 -24.99 33.36
C HIS A 651 -19.25 -25.80 34.41
N GLY A 652 -18.80 -27.02 34.65
CA GLY A 652 -19.29 -27.89 35.71
C GLY A 652 -18.13 -28.72 36.26
N LEU A 653 -18.13 -30.03 35.99
CA LEU A 653 -16.94 -30.85 36.26
C LEU A 653 -15.79 -30.50 35.29
N TRP A 654 -16.09 -30.02 34.08
CA TRP A 654 -15.16 -29.59 33.04
C TRP A 654 -15.68 -28.30 32.38
N ILE A 655 -14.94 -27.75 31.42
CA ILE A 655 -15.39 -26.60 30.63
C ILE A 655 -16.28 -27.11 29.49
N ASP A 656 -17.57 -26.80 29.57
CA ASP A 656 -18.54 -27.16 28.55
C ASP A 656 -18.41 -26.27 27.31
N SER A 657 -18.24 -24.97 27.50
CA SER A 657 -18.04 -24.03 26.38
C SER A 657 -17.52 -22.66 26.80
N ILE A 658 -16.99 -21.92 25.83
CA ILE A 658 -16.56 -20.53 25.97
C ILE A 658 -17.16 -19.66 24.86
N GLN A 659 -17.49 -18.41 25.20
CA GLN A 659 -17.98 -17.41 24.27
C GLN A 659 -17.50 -16.02 24.67
N MET A 660 -17.17 -15.17 23.71
CA MET A 660 -16.59 -13.85 23.92
C MET A 660 -17.53 -12.75 23.39
N GLU A 661 -17.69 -11.67 24.15
CA GLU A 661 -18.22 -10.41 23.66
C GLU A 661 -17.04 -9.48 23.39
N TYR A 662 -16.92 -8.97 22.17
CA TYR A 662 -15.81 -8.13 21.75
C TYR A 662 -16.28 -6.90 20.97
N GLU A 663 -15.44 -5.86 20.94
CA GLU A 663 -15.65 -4.69 20.08
C GLU A 663 -14.98 -4.93 18.72
N ASP A 664 -15.73 -4.71 17.64
CA ASP A 664 -15.19 -4.71 16.29
C ASP A 664 -14.35 -3.45 15.99
N GLU A 665 -13.76 -3.35 14.80
CA GLU A 665 -12.96 -2.19 14.36
C GLU A 665 -13.74 -0.85 14.37
N LYS A 666 -15.07 -0.91 14.55
CA LYS A 666 -15.99 0.23 14.58
C LYS A 666 -16.56 0.48 15.99
N GLY A 667 -16.03 -0.20 17.02
CA GLY A 667 -16.46 -0.05 18.42
C GLY A 667 -17.81 -0.70 18.74
N LYS A 668 -18.37 -1.51 17.84
CA LYS A 668 -19.65 -2.19 18.07
C LYS A 668 -19.43 -3.49 18.83
N SER A 669 -20.24 -3.72 19.87
CA SER A 669 -20.26 -4.99 20.63
C SER A 669 -20.80 -6.13 19.77
N ILE A 670 -20.02 -7.19 19.60
CA ILE A 670 -20.34 -8.42 18.85
C ILE A 670 -20.08 -9.63 19.74
N TRP A 671 -20.94 -10.65 19.62
CA TRP A 671 -20.73 -11.95 20.26
C TRP A 671 -20.05 -12.91 19.28
N SER A 672 -19.03 -13.61 19.78
CA SER A 672 -18.37 -14.72 19.09
C SER A 672 -19.32 -15.92 18.94
N GLU A 673 -18.89 -16.90 18.13
CA GLU A 673 -19.53 -18.21 18.20
C GLU A 673 -19.29 -18.84 19.57
N LYS A 674 -20.23 -19.70 19.99
CA LYS A 674 -20.12 -20.44 21.24
C LYS A 674 -19.35 -21.73 20.94
N HIS A 675 -18.15 -21.85 21.50
CA HIS A 675 -17.27 -23.00 21.27
C HIS A 675 -17.46 -24.04 22.38
N GLY A 676 -18.13 -25.14 22.05
CA GLY A 676 -18.47 -26.24 22.96
C GLY A 676 -19.99 -26.44 23.14
N GLY A 677 -20.38 -27.22 24.13
CA GLY A 677 -21.77 -27.67 24.33
C GLY A 677 -22.68 -26.71 25.09
N GLY A 678 -23.94 -27.12 25.21
CA GLY A 678 -24.99 -26.40 25.95
C GLY A 678 -24.98 -26.61 27.48
N GLY A 679 -24.12 -27.48 28.00
CA GLY A 679 -24.02 -27.83 29.42
C GLY A 679 -23.34 -26.77 30.29
N GLY A 680 -23.28 -27.01 31.59
CA GLY A 680 -22.51 -26.20 32.55
C GLY A 680 -23.25 -24.98 33.13
N PHE A 681 -22.72 -24.47 34.25
CA PHE A 681 -23.12 -23.22 34.86
C PHE A 681 -22.45 -22.05 34.16
N ARG A 682 -23.25 -21.02 33.86
CA ARG A 682 -22.80 -19.80 33.19
C ARG A 682 -22.04 -18.91 34.18
N SER A 683 -20.78 -18.61 33.89
CA SER A 683 -19.98 -17.59 34.56
C SER A 683 -19.55 -16.51 33.58
N GLU A 684 -19.52 -15.26 34.06
CA GLU A 684 -19.14 -14.10 33.25
C GLU A 684 -17.90 -13.43 33.82
N VAL A 685 -16.99 -13.06 32.94
CA VAL A 685 -15.83 -12.21 33.21
C VAL A 685 -16.00 -10.95 32.38
N VAL A 686 -16.29 -9.82 33.03
CA VAL A 686 -16.45 -8.52 32.38
C VAL A 686 -15.17 -7.72 32.60
N LEU A 687 -14.55 -7.26 31.51
CA LEU A 687 -13.33 -6.47 31.53
C LEU A 687 -13.67 -4.97 31.48
N GLU A 688 -13.03 -4.19 32.34
CA GLU A 688 -13.08 -2.71 32.30
C GLU A 688 -12.38 -2.16 31.04
N LEU A 689 -12.57 -0.86 30.78
CA LEU A 689 -12.02 -0.24 29.56
C LEU A 689 -10.48 -0.39 29.45
N ASP A 690 -9.78 -0.34 30.57
CA ASP A 690 -8.33 -0.45 30.70
C ASP A 690 -7.85 -1.82 31.22
N GLU A 691 -8.76 -2.78 31.36
CA GLU A 691 -8.45 -4.15 31.78
C GLU A 691 -8.27 -5.08 30.58
N HIS A 692 -7.21 -5.87 30.55
CA HIS A 692 -6.97 -6.85 29.49
C HIS A 692 -6.41 -8.15 30.05
N LEU A 693 -6.65 -9.25 29.33
CA LEU A 693 -6.13 -10.57 29.70
C LEU A 693 -4.61 -10.63 29.49
N VAL A 694 -3.90 -11.12 30.52
CA VAL A 694 -2.43 -11.21 30.55
C VAL A 694 -1.93 -12.64 30.80
N LEU A 695 -2.77 -13.55 31.30
CA LEU A 695 -2.37 -14.95 31.51
C LEU A 695 -3.60 -15.85 31.59
N ILE A 696 -3.48 -17.04 31.00
CA ILE A 696 -4.47 -18.12 31.12
C ILE A 696 -3.72 -19.39 31.50
N HIS A 697 -4.25 -20.08 32.50
CA HIS A 697 -3.77 -21.40 32.92
C HIS A 697 -4.96 -22.25 33.35
N GLY A 698 -4.75 -23.54 33.49
CA GLY A 698 -5.83 -24.46 33.83
C GLY A 698 -5.37 -25.90 33.87
N TYR A 699 -6.33 -26.81 33.81
CA TYR A 699 -6.09 -28.25 33.79
C TYR A 699 -6.86 -28.90 32.63
N TYR A 700 -6.33 -29.98 32.07
CA TYR A 700 -7.04 -30.84 31.12
C TYR A 700 -6.79 -32.32 31.46
N SER A 701 -7.74 -33.20 31.15
CA SER A 701 -7.55 -34.64 31.40
C SER A 701 -8.37 -35.53 30.49
N ASN A 702 -7.91 -36.78 30.37
CA ASN A 702 -8.65 -37.82 29.70
C ASN A 702 -9.77 -38.36 30.61
N LEU A 703 -11.00 -38.38 30.11
CA LEU A 703 -12.20 -38.77 30.83
C LEU A 703 -12.51 -40.28 30.78
N ARG A 704 -11.60 -41.13 30.28
CA ARG A 704 -11.79 -42.60 30.16
C ARG A 704 -12.22 -43.26 31.45
N ARG A 705 -11.74 -42.77 32.59
CA ARG A 705 -12.12 -43.25 33.93
C ARG A 705 -13.63 -43.11 34.22
N TRP A 706 -14.29 -42.20 33.52
CA TRP A 706 -15.71 -41.91 33.60
C TRP A 706 -16.50 -42.49 32.42
N GLY A 707 -15.89 -43.36 31.62
CA GLY A 707 -16.52 -44.00 30.45
C GLY A 707 -16.60 -43.11 29.21
N ILE A 708 -15.91 -41.97 29.19
CA ILE A 708 -15.90 -41.02 28.06
C ILE A 708 -14.51 -41.05 27.43
N ASP A 709 -14.41 -41.48 26.17
CA ASP A 709 -13.13 -41.47 25.43
C ASP A 709 -12.85 -40.08 24.84
N ALA A 710 -12.61 -39.10 25.70
CA ALA A 710 -12.27 -37.73 25.32
C ALA A 710 -11.26 -37.12 26.30
N THR A 711 -10.38 -36.26 25.80
CA THR A 711 -9.51 -35.39 26.61
C THR A 711 -10.04 -33.96 26.49
N VAL A 712 -10.39 -33.33 27.60
CA VAL A 712 -11.06 -32.02 27.60
C VAL A 712 -10.41 -31.06 28.60
N ILE A 713 -10.62 -29.76 28.41
CA ILE A 713 -10.28 -28.73 29.39
C ILE A 713 -11.17 -28.89 30.62
N ARG A 714 -10.54 -29.11 31.76
CA ARG A 714 -11.16 -29.36 33.06
C ARG A 714 -11.38 -28.08 33.84
N SER A 715 -10.43 -27.15 33.74
CA SER A 715 -10.55 -25.83 34.36
C SER A 715 -9.82 -24.74 33.60
N LEU A 716 -10.27 -23.51 33.82
CA LEU A 716 -9.63 -22.28 33.34
C LEU A 716 -9.57 -21.24 34.46
N THR A 717 -8.40 -20.63 34.62
CA THR A 717 -8.15 -19.46 35.46
C THR A 717 -7.61 -18.35 34.57
N LEU A 718 -8.30 -17.22 34.57
CA LEU A 718 -8.00 -16.05 33.74
C LEU A 718 -7.42 -14.94 34.59
N LYS A 719 -6.21 -14.47 34.28
CA LYS A 719 -5.62 -13.30 34.92
C LYS A 719 -5.60 -12.13 33.96
N THR A 720 -5.99 -10.96 34.45
CA THR A 720 -5.96 -9.69 33.74
C THR A 720 -4.87 -8.78 34.30
N SER A 721 -4.67 -7.64 33.66
CA SER A 721 -3.81 -6.56 34.16
C SER A 721 -4.20 -6.06 35.56
N LYS A 722 -5.41 -6.37 36.04
CA LYS A 722 -5.95 -5.88 37.33
C LYS A 722 -6.38 -6.98 38.30
N ARG A 723 -6.91 -8.11 37.81
CA ARG A 723 -7.69 -9.07 38.60
C ARG A 723 -7.39 -10.51 38.16
N SER A 724 -7.87 -11.47 38.94
CA SER A 724 -7.86 -12.90 38.59
C SER A 724 -9.28 -13.44 38.71
N TYR A 725 -9.68 -14.28 37.76
CA TYR A 725 -11.00 -14.88 37.65
C TYR A 725 -10.87 -16.41 37.56
N GLY A 726 -11.76 -17.13 38.24
CA GLY A 726 -11.73 -18.60 38.33
C GLY A 726 -11.15 -19.12 39.65
N PRO A 727 -10.80 -20.42 39.72
CA PRO A 727 -10.89 -21.39 38.64
C PRO A 727 -12.35 -21.66 38.25
N PHE A 728 -12.62 -21.70 36.95
CA PHE A 728 -13.87 -22.21 36.39
C PHE A 728 -13.67 -23.71 36.12
N GLY A 729 -14.60 -24.57 36.53
CA GLY A 729 -14.44 -26.03 36.45
C GLY A 729 -13.64 -26.63 37.62
N ILE A 730 -12.97 -27.77 37.38
CA ILE A 730 -12.19 -28.50 38.40
C ILE A 730 -10.71 -28.57 38.00
N GLU A 731 -9.83 -28.26 38.95
CA GLU A 731 -8.38 -28.37 38.83
C GLU A 731 -7.92 -29.83 39.02
N ASP A 732 -8.20 -30.67 38.03
CA ASP A 732 -7.92 -32.11 38.06
C ASP A 732 -7.46 -32.60 36.68
N GLY A 733 -6.24 -33.13 36.61
CA GLY A 733 -5.59 -33.50 35.35
C GLY A 733 -4.17 -32.96 35.21
N THR A 734 -3.74 -32.82 33.95
CA THR A 734 -2.49 -32.18 33.57
C THR A 734 -2.66 -30.67 33.60
N LYS A 735 -1.82 -29.98 34.38
CA LYS A 735 -1.79 -28.52 34.46
C LYS A 735 -1.18 -27.94 33.17
N PHE A 736 -1.73 -26.84 32.69
CA PHE A 736 -1.16 -26.05 31.61
C PHE A 736 -1.16 -24.56 31.94
N SER A 737 -0.24 -23.83 31.34
CA SER A 737 -0.19 -22.37 31.39
C SER A 737 0.50 -21.86 30.14
N PHE A 738 0.08 -20.70 29.64
CA PHE A 738 0.81 -20.00 28.57
C PHE A 738 1.83 -19.05 29.21
N PRO A 739 3.15 -19.33 29.16
CA PRO A 739 4.12 -18.53 29.88
C PRO A 739 4.55 -17.34 29.01
N PHE A 740 3.96 -16.16 29.24
CA PHE A 740 4.40 -14.93 28.59
C PHE A 740 4.29 -13.73 29.52
N THR A 741 5.15 -12.73 29.32
CA THR A 741 5.12 -11.45 30.04
C THR A 741 5.22 -10.29 29.04
N GLY A 742 4.51 -9.19 29.29
CA GLY A 742 4.50 -8.02 28.40
C GLY A 742 3.68 -8.16 27.10
N LEU A 743 2.97 -9.28 26.91
CA LEU A 743 2.09 -9.51 25.76
C LEU A 743 0.61 -9.42 26.16
N LYS A 744 -0.23 -8.91 25.26
CA LYS A 744 -1.69 -8.84 25.39
C LYS A 744 -2.34 -9.99 24.64
N ILE A 745 -3.30 -10.69 25.25
CA ILE A 745 -4.12 -11.69 24.55
C ILE A 745 -5.10 -10.96 23.61
N VAL A 746 -5.03 -11.30 22.33
CA VAL A 746 -5.82 -10.70 21.24
C VAL A 746 -6.68 -11.74 20.50
N GLY A 747 -6.69 -12.98 20.95
CA GLY A 747 -7.51 -14.02 20.34
C GLY A 747 -7.32 -15.38 20.99
N PHE A 748 -8.18 -16.30 20.60
CA PHE A 748 -8.22 -17.67 21.05
C PHE A 748 -8.36 -18.61 19.85
N HIS A 749 -7.79 -19.78 19.95
CA HIS A 749 -8.09 -20.89 19.04
C HIS A 749 -8.23 -22.16 19.87
N GLY A 750 -8.64 -23.25 19.25
CA GLY A 750 -8.77 -24.51 19.96
C GLY A 750 -9.62 -25.52 19.23
N ARG A 751 -10.13 -26.47 20.00
CA ARG A 751 -11.02 -27.52 19.52
C ARG A 751 -12.20 -27.67 20.46
N SER A 752 -13.38 -27.86 19.92
CA SER A 752 -14.57 -28.07 20.74
C SER A 752 -15.57 -29.02 20.10
N SER A 753 -16.25 -29.77 20.94
CA SER A 753 -17.32 -30.71 20.61
C SER A 753 -18.53 -30.45 21.52
N LEU A 754 -19.00 -31.48 22.24
CA LEU A 754 -19.89 -31.30 23.39
C LEU A 754 -19.21 -30.55 24.54
N TYR A 755 -17.88 -30.50 24.55
CA TYR A 755 -17.06 -29.83 25.57
C TYR A 755 -15.96 -29.00 24.90
N LEU A 756 -15.23 -28.21 25.69
CA LEU A 756 -14.01 -27.59 25.22
C LEU A 756 -12.87 -28.63 25.25
N ASP A 757 -12.53 -29.18 24.08
CA ASP A 757 -11.50 -30.22 23.95
C ASP A 757 -10.09 -29.65 24.11
N ALA A 758 -9.79 -28.50 23.47
CA ALA A 758 -8.50 -27.83 23.54
C ALA A 758 -8.63 -26.30 23.45
N ILE A 759 -7.66 -25.57 24.01
CA ILE A 759 -7.59 -24.11 23.96
C ILE A 759 -6.15 -23.62 23.71
N GLY A 760 -6.03 -22.59 22.89
CA GLY A 760 -4.81 -21.91 22.47
C GLY A 760 -5.01 -20.40 22.40
N LEU A 761 -3.93 -19.63 22.33
CA LEU A 761 -3.96 -18.17 22.41
C LEU A 761 -3.22 -17.48 21.28
N PHE A 762 -3.81 -16.38 20.80
CA PHE A 762 -3.11 -15.38 20.02
C PHE A 762 -2.72 -14.20 20.92
N VAL A 763 -1.45 -13.81 20.91
CA VAL A 763 -0.94 -12.66 21.67
C VAL A 763 -0.25 -11.63 20.78
N ARG A 764 -0.14 -10.39 21.27
CA ARG A 764 0.51 -9.25 20.61
C ARG A 764 1.32 -8.43 21.62
N GLY A 765 2.47 -7.89 21.21
CA GLY A 765 3.29 -7.00 22.06
C GLY A 765 2.55 -5.73 22.47
N SER A 766 2.68 -5.33 23.74
CA SER A 766 2.19 -4.06 24.27
C SER A 766 3.22 -2.97 23.96
N GLN A 767 2.89 -1.97 23.15
CA GLN A 767 3.88 -1.00 22.67
C GLN A 767 4.46 -0.14 23.81
N ILE A 768 5.75 -0.32 24.11
CA ILE A 768 6.63 0.66 24.75
C ILE A 768 7.86 0.83 23.84
N ASN A 769 8.32 2.07 23.65
CA ASN A 769 9.34 2.42 22.67
C ASN A 769 10.74 1.80 23.00
N GLY A 770 11.20 0.86 22.18
CA GLY A 770 12.55 0.28 22.12
C GLY A 770 12.60 -0.96 21.19
N PRO A 771 13.77 -1.53 20.83
CA PRO A 771 13.81 -2.88 20.30
C PRO A 771 13.46 -3.84 21.45
N GLU A 772 12.17 -4.07 21.66
CA GLU A 772 11.69 -4.92 22.75
C GLU A 772 12.16 -6.37 22.55
N LYS A 773 13.01 -6.82 23.48
CA LYS A 773 13.34 -8.23 23.68
C LYS A 773 12.17 -8.87 24.43
N TYR A 774 11.46 -9.81 23.79
CA TYR A 774 10.33 -10.52 24.37
C TYR A 774 10.80 -11.82 25.03
N SER A 775 10.48 -12.04 26.31
CA SER A 775 10.66 -13.34 26.96
C SER A 775 9.44 -14.22 26.72
N LEU A 776 9.67 -15.37 26.08
CA LEU A 776 8.67 -16.39 25.74
C LEU A 776 8.45 -17.38 26.89
N GLY A 777 8.76 -16.99 28.13
CA GLY A 777 8.50 -17.76 29.34
C GLY A 777 9.26 -19.08 29.42
N GLU A 778 9.06 -19.85 30.49
CA GLU A 778 9.76 -21.11 30.75
C GLU A 778 8.80 -22.30 30.61
N CYS A 779 9.20 -23.31 29.83
CA CYS A 779 8.52 -24.60 29.74
C CYS A 779 9.37 -25.65 30.46
N GLY A 780 8.76 -26.47 31.33
CA GLY A 780 9.44 -27.51 32.10
C GLY A 780 9.06 -27.50 33.57
N GLY A 781 9.97 -27.98 34.43
CA GLY A 781 9.79 -28.04 35.89
C GLY A 781 10.18 -26.79 36.65
N GLU A 782 9.67 -26.68 37.88
CA GLU A 782 10.05 -25.62 38.83
C GLU A 782 11.36 -25.95 39.60
N GLY A 783 12.04 -27.05 39.23
CA GLY A 783 13.33 -27.47 39.78
C GLY A 783 14.51 -26.65 39.23
N GLY A 784 15.70 -26.88 39.80
CA GLY A 784 16.94 -26.23 39.34
C GLY A 784 17.06 -24.73 39.67
N ASP A 785 18.28 -24.23 39.48
CA ASP A 785 18.62 -22.82 39.64
C ASP A 785 18.35 -22.07 38.32
N PRO A 786 17.80 -20.84 38.39
CA PRO A 786 17.50 -20.04 37.20
C PRO A 786 18.76 -19.45 36.57
N TRP A 787 18.78 -19.38 35.24
CA TRP A 787 19.86 -18.80 34.45
C TRP A 787 19.31 -18.10 33.20
N ASN A 788 20.09 -17.15 32.64
CA ASN A 788 19.74 -16.39 31.44
C ASN A 788 21.00 -16.09 30.62
N GLU A 789 20.98 -16.49 29.35
CA GLU A 789 22.01 -16.20 28.37
C GLU A 789 21.45 -15.28 27.28
N SER A 790 22.07 -14.12 27.10
CA SER A 790 21.68 -13.12 26.10
C SER A 790 22.77 -12.96 25.05
N PHE A 791 22.39 -12.91 23.77
CA PHE A 791 23.34 -12.85 22.65
C PHE A 791 22.78 -12.09 21.44
N GLU A 792 23.63 -11.39 20.68
CA GLU A 792 23.22 -10.76 19.42
C GLU A 792 23.12 -11.77 18.26
N LYS A 793 24.09 -12.69 18.19
CA LYS A 793 24.17 -13.76 17.20
C LYS A 793 24.77 -15.02 17.83
N MET A 794 24.06 -16.13 17.74
CA MET A 794 24.57 -17.44 18.15
C MET A 794 25.26 -18.12 16.97
N LYS A 795 26.38 -18.79 17.21
CA LYS A 795 27.12 -19.56 16.20
C LYS A 795 26.91 -21.06 16.38
N LYS A 796 26.88 -21.53 17.63
CA LYS A 796 26.75 -22.95 17.96
C LYS A 796 25.96 -23.16 19.24
N LEU A 797 25.11 -24.19 19.26
CA LEU A 797 24.46 -24.71 20.46
C LEU A 797 24.80 -26.20 20.62
N VAL A 798 25.31 -26.59 21.79
CA VAL A 798 25.64 -27.96 22.16
C VAL A 798 24.60 -28.44 23.15
N ILE A 799 23.93 -29.55 22.83
CA ILE A 799 22.91 -30.17 23.68
C ILE A 799 23.43 -31.53 24.12
N TYR A 800 23.59 -31.73 25.43
CA TYR A 800 23.95 -33.02 26.02
C TYR A 800 22.66 -33.77 26.36
N HIS A 801 22.46 -34.93 25.74
CA HIS A 801 21.22 -35.68 25.92
C HIS A 801 21.42 -37.20 25.94
N GLY A 802 20.43 -37.88 26.49
CA GLY A 802 20.28 -39.34 26.50
C GLY A 802 18.80 -39.70 26.54
N LEU A 803 18.33 -40.27 27.66
CA LEU A 803 16.89 -40.40 27.91
C LEU A 803 16.22 -39.07 28.27
N TRP A 804 17.02 -38.08 28.70
CA TRP A 804 16.64 -36.74 29.12
C TRP A 804 17.63 -35.74 28.52
N VAL A 805 17.33 -34.45 28.61
CA VAL A 805 18.32 -33.40 28.28
C VAL A 805 19.09 -33.06 29.56
N ASP A 806 20.37 -33.45 29.57
CA ASP A 806 21.26 -33.28 30.73
C ASP A 806 21.71 -31.84 30.87
N SER A 807 22.09 -31.19 29.76
CA SER A 807 22.56 -29.80 29.78
C SER A 807 22.65 -29.18 28.39
N ILE A 808 22.77 -27.85 28.36
CA ILE A 808 23.06 -27.09 27.13
C ILE A 808 24.23 -26.13 27.33
N GLN A 809 24.92 -25.81 26.25
CA GLN A 809 25.99 -24.81 26.22
C GLN A 809 26.06 -24.14 24.84
N MET A 810 26.34 -22.85 24.77
CA MET A 810 26.27 -22.09 23.51
C MET A 810 27.52 -21.24 23.26
N GLU A 811 27.92 -21.12 21.98
CA GLU A 811 28.95 -20.22 21.47
C GLU A 811 28.26 -19.07 20.72
N TYR A 812 28.50 -17.83 21.14
CA TYR A 812 27.82 -16.65 20.59
C TYR A 812 28.71 -15.41 20.58
N GLU A 813 28.29 -14.40 19.82
CA GLU A 813 28.90 -13.08 19.74
C GLU A 813 28.40 -12.19 20.89
N ASP A 814 29.31 -11.72 21.74
CA ASP A 814 29.03 -10.83 22.87
C ASP A 814 28.88 -9.35 22.45
N GLU A 815 28.66 -8.44 23.41
CA GLU A 815 28.51 -6.99 23.14
C GLU A 815 29.76 -6.36 22.49
N ASN A 816 30.93 -7.00 22.60
CA ASN A 816 32.19 -6.54 22.00
C ASN A 816 32.45 -7.16 20.62
N GLN A 817 31.51 -7.94 20.08
CA GLN A 817 31.64 -8.69 18.84
C GLN A 817 32.66 -9.83 18.89
N GLU A 818 32.97 -10.34 20.09
CA GLU A 818 33.85 -11.50 20.29
C GLU A 818 33.05 -12.79 20.47
N LEU A 819 33.56 -13.90 19.94
CA LEU A 819 32.95 -15.22 20.11
C LEU A 819 33.32 -15.82 21.47
N VAL A 820 32.33 -15.97 22.34
CA VAL A 820 32.47 -16.50 23.71
C VAL A 820 31.59 -17.72 23.92
N TRP A 821 31.94 -18.54 24.92
CA TRP A 821 31.14 -19.69 25.36
C TRP A 821 30.36 -19.34 26.63
N SER A 822 29.09 -19.75 26.68
CA SER A 822 28.28 -19.70 27.90
C SER A 822 28.81 -20.66 28.97
N GLU A 823 28.34 -20.48 30.20
CA GLU A 823 28.39 -21.56 31.18
C GLU A 823 27.57 -22.77 30.69
N LYS A 824 27.87 -23.94 31.24
CA LYS A 824 27.14 -25.18 30.94
C LYS A 824 25.93 -25.25 31.89
N HIS A 825 24.74 -25.20 31.33
CA HIS A 825 23.48 -25.18 32.08
C HIS A 825 22.91 -26.59 32.20
N GLY A 826 23.15 -27.23 33.34
CA GLY A 826 22.73 -28.60 33.68
C GLY A 826 23.87 -29.53 34.10
N GLY A 827 23.61 -30.84 34.11
CA GLY A 827 24.54 -31.85 34.61
C GLY A 827 25.64 -32.26 33.65
N ASN A 828 26.49 -33.18 34.13
CA ASN A 828 27.61 -33.74 33.35
C ASN A 828 27.27 -35.03 32.58
N GLY A 829 26.00 -35.45 32.57
CA GLY A 829 25.54 -36.59 31.80
C GLY A 829 25.27 -36.25 30.32
N GLY A 830 24.76 -37.25 29.58
CA GLY A 830 24.37 -37.10 28.18
C GLY A 830 25.53 -37.16 27.18
N SER A 831 25.21 -37.53 25.94
CA SER A 831 26.14 -37.43 24.80
C SER A 831 25.93 -36.09 24.11
N PRO A 832 27.01 -35.38 23.72
CA PRO A 832 26.87 -34.08 23.06
C PRO A 832 26.34 -34.23 21.64
N SER A 833 25.44 -33.35 21.24
CA SER A 833 25.04 -33.11 19.86
C SER A 833 25.18 -31.63 19.54
N GLU A 834 25.77 -31.31 18.39
CA GLU A 834 26.06 -29.94 18.00
C GLU A 834 25.07 -29.42 16.95
N VAL A 835 24.49 -28.26 17.24
CA VAL A 835 23.74 -27.43 16.31
C VAL A 835 24.68 -26.32 15.84
N VAL A 836 25.25 -26.48 14.64
CA VAL A 836 26.18 -25.51 14.04
C VAL A 836 25.45 -24.67 13.01
N LEU A 837 25.37 -23.36 13.24
CA LEU A 837 24.66 -22.42 12.38
C LEU A 837 25.59 -21.88 11.28
N ASP A 838 25.06 -21.67 10.08
CA ASP A 838 25.73 -20.98 8.97
C ASP A 838 25.87 -19.48 9.27
N PHE A 839 26.82 -19.16 10.14
CA PHE A 839 27.01 -17.86 10.77
C PHE A 839 27.55 -16.80 9.77
N PRO A 840 26.95 -15.58 9.70
CA PRO A 840 25.87 -15.04 10.54
C PRO A 840 24.45 -15.16 9.93
N ASP A 841 24.32 -15.82 8.79
CA ASP A 841 23.09 -15.81 7.98
C ASP A 841 22.01 -16.79 8.47
N GLU A 842 22.39 -17.75 9.32
CA GLU A 842 21.48 -18.67 10.01
C GLU A 842 21.33 -18.32 11.49
N HIS A 843 20.09 -18.20 11.96
CA HIS A 843 19.75 -17.89 13.35
C HIS A 843 18.60 -18.78 13.84
N VAL A 844 18.58 -19.02 15.15
CA VAL A 844 17.50 -19.77 15.80
C VAL A 844 16.21 -18.95 15.74
N VAL A 845 15.13 -19.62 15.35
CA VAL A 845 13.79 -19.06 15.21
C VAL A 845 12.89 -19.56 16.33
N THR A 846 12.97 -20.86 16.68
CA THR A 846 12.25 -21.42 17.82
C THR A 846 12.90 -22.70 18.36
N ILE A 847 12.48 -23.12 19.55
CA ILE A 847 12.77 -24.43 20.14
C ILE A 847 11.43 -25.05 20.56
N HIS A 848 11.27 -26.34 20.30
CA HIS A 848 10.14 -27.13 20.79
C HIS A 848 10.62 -28.49 21.28
N GLY A 849 9.81 -29.19 22.06
CA GLY A 849 10.28 -30.40 22.71
C GLY A 849 9.24 -31.04 23.61
N TYR A 850 9.70 -31.92 24.49
CA TYR A 850 8.87 -32.58 25.49
C TYR A 850 9.50 -32.45 26.88
N TYR A 851 8.69 -32.39 27.92
CA TYR A 851 9.11 -32.46 29.32
C TYR A 851 8.21 -33.43 30.09
N ASP A 852 8.73 -34.06 31.12
CA ASP A 852 7.97 -35.04 31.90
C ASP A 852 8.47 -35.14 33.33
N ASP A 853 7.64 -35.72 34.18
CA ASP A 853 8.00 -36.02 35.56
C ASP A 853 8.94 -37.22 35.63
N VAL A 854 10.12 -37.02 36.17
CA VAL A 854 11.02 -38.10 36.55
C VAL A 854 10.53 -38.66 37.89
N HIS A 855 10.17 -39.94 37.89
CA HIS A 855 9.80 -40.70 39.11
C HIS A 855 10.78 -41.85 39.33
N TYR A 856 12.08 -41.56 39.29
CA TYR A 856 13.14 -42.57 39.40
C TYR A 856 14.11 -42.20 40.52
N TRP A 857 14.50 -43.19 41.34
CA TRP A 857 15.47 -43.04 42.44
C TRP A 857 15.11 -42.03 43.54
N GLY A 858 13.82 -41.73 43.75
CA GLY A 858 13.37 -40.84 44.83
C GLY A 858 13.48 -39.34 44.53
N TYR A 859 13.85 -38.97 43.31
CA TYR A 859 13.72 -37.61 42.80
C TYR A 859 12.35 -37.46 42.14
N ASN A 860 11.54 -36.52 42.62
CA ASN A 860 10.33 -36.06 41.96
C ASN A 860 10.63 -34.67 41.38
N CYS A 861 11.05 -34.63 40.13
CA CYS A 861 11.25 -33.38 39.40
C CYS A 861 10.77 -33.53 37.96
N THR A 862 10.24 -32.45 37.41
CA THR A 862 9.87 -32.35 35.99
C THR A 862 11.08 -31.83 35.23
N VAL A 863 11.50 -32.51 34.16
CA VAL A 863 12.69 -32.12 33.39
C VAL A 863 12.43 -32.18 31.88
N ILE A 864 13.23 -31.47 31.10
CA ILE A 864 13.19 -31.53 29.64
C ILE A 864 13.64 -32.92 29.15
N ARG A 865 12.77 -33.58 28.40
CA ARG A 865 13.00 -34.90 27.79
C ARG A 865 13.62 -34.82 26.42
N SER A 866 13.20 -33.85 25.62
CA SER A 866 13.75 -33.62 24.31
C SER A 866 13.70 -32.17 23.85
N LEU A 867 14.59 -31.81 22.94
CA LEU A 867 14.65 -30.52 22.26
C LEU A 867 14.82 -30.70 20.76
N THR A 868 14.09 -29.90 19.99
CA THR A 868 14.23 -29.73 18.55
C THR A 868 14.38 -28.23 18.28
N VAL A 869 15.43 -27.87 17.55
CA VAL A 869 15.80 -26.47 17.29
C VAL A 869 15.50 -26.14 15.84
N GLU A 870 14.71 -25.10 15.59
CA GLU A 870 14.38 -24.62 14.25
C GLU A 870 15.09 -23.29 13.98
N THR A 871 15.66 -23.17 12.78
CA THR A 871 16.33 -21.96 12.29
C THR A 871 15.59 -21.38 11.09
N ASN A 872 16.02 -20.21 10.63
CA ASN A 872 15.53 -19.62 9.38
C ASN A 872 15.92 -20.43 8.13
N LYS A 873 16.72 -21.50 8.25
CA LYS A 873 17.17 -22.34 7.12
C LYS A 873 16.78 -23.82 7.25
N ARG A 874 16.78 -24.41 8.46
CA ARG A 874 16.62 -25.86 8.69
C ARG A 874 16.26 -26.20 10.14
N THR A 875 16.01 -27.48 10.40
CA THR A 875 15.66 -28.02 11.71
C THR A 875 16.73 -29.01 12.20
N TYR A 876 17.03 -28.98 13.50
CA TYR A 876 17.99 -29.85 14.18
C TYR A 876 17.30 -30.61 15.33
N GLY A 877 17.59 -31.91 15.45
CA GLY A 877 17.01 -32.79 16.46
C GLY A 877 16.06 -33.85 15.88
N PRO A 878 15.21 -34.47 16.69
CA PRO A 878 15.07 -34.26 18.14
C PRO A 878 16.30 -34.78 18.91
N PHE A 879 16.66 -34.07 19.97
CA PHE A 879 17.71 -34.43 20.91
C PHE A 879 17.04 -34.93 22.19
N GLY A 880 17.22 -36.20 22.55
CA GLY A 880 16.51 -36.86 23.65
C GLY A 880 15.33 -37.73 23.19
N VAL A 881 14.33 -37.91 24.06
CA VAL A 881 13.16 -38.78 23.80
C VAL A 881 11.88 -37.94 23.76
N GLU A 882 11.13 -38.01 22.67
CA GLU A 882 9.85 -37.30 22.48
C GLU A 882 8.69 -38.02 23.19
N ASP A 883 8.70 -37.98 24.52
CA ASP A 883 7.66 -38.57 25.38
C ASP A 883 7.31 -37.59 26.53
N GLY A 884 6.09 -37.64 27.04
CA GLY A 884 5.58 -36.70 28.05
C GLY A 884 4.83 -35.48 27.48
N THR A 885 4.92 -34.33 28.15
CA THR A 885 4.21 -33.11 27.79
C THR A 885 4.95 -32.32 26.72
N LYS A 886 4.34 -32.19 25.54
CA LYS A 886 4.89 -31.38 24.44
C LYS A 886 4.84 -29.89 24.77
N PHE A 887 5.90 -29.15 24.44
CA PHE A 887 5.94 -27.70 24.43
C PHE A 887 6.51 -27.18 23.11
N SER A 888 6.17 -25.95 22.76
CA SER A 888 6.72 -25.28 21.58
C SER A 888 6.66 -23.77 21.75
N PHE A 889 7.76 -23.09 21.41
CA PHE A 889 7.75 -21.64 21.30
C PHE A 889 7.30 -21.20 19.90
N PRO A 890 6.73 -19.99 19.76
CA PRO A 890 6.28 -19.47 18.48
C PRO A 890 7.43 -19.25 17.48
N SER A 891 7.24 -19.61 16.21
CA SER A 891 8.28 -19.56 15.17
C SER A 891 8.15 -18.41 14.17
N VAL A 892 7.00 -17.74 14.07
CA VAL A 892 6.77 -16.83 12.94
C VAL A 892 7.32 -15.44 13.20
N GLY A 893 8.44 -15.14 12.53
CA GLY A 893 8.92 -13.78 12.34
C GLY A 893 9.64 -13.17 13.52
N MET A 894 10.17 -14.01 14.39
CA MET A 894 11.02 -13.67 15.51
C MET A 894 12.44 -14.16 15.25
N LYS A 895 13.43 -13.44 15.78
CA LYS A 895 14.82 -13.88 15.89
C LYS A 895 15.12 -14.09 17.36
N VAL A 896 15.54 -15.29 17.75
CA VAL A 896 15.98 -15.58 19.12
C VAL A 896 17.30 -14.86 19.40
N VAL A 897 17.33 -14.12 20.49
CA VAL A 897 18.46 -13.30 20.99
C VAL A 897 18.82 -13.63 22.44
N GLY A 898 18.21 -14.68 22.99
CA GLY A 898 18.58 -15.22 24.29
C GLY A 898 17.88 -16.52 24.57
N ILE A 899 18.46 -17.30 25.47
CA ILE A 899 17.87 -18.51 26.02
C ILE A 899 17.98 -18.38 27.54
N HIS A 900 16.89 -18.61 28.24
CA HIS A 900 16.87 -18.64 29.71
C HIS A 900 16.24 -19.95 30.17
N GLY A 901 16.30 -20.25 31.46
CA GLY A 901 15.71 -21.47 31.97
C GLY A 901 16.16 -21.80 33.37
N ARG A 902 15.99 -23.06 33.74
CA ARG A 902 16.35 -23.59 35.04
C ARG A 902 17.07 -24.90 34.87
N SER A 903 18.13 -25.11 35.64
CA SER A 903 18.89 -26.35 35.56
C SER A 903 19.53 -26.72 36.88
N GLY A 904 19.58 -28.02 37.15
CA GLY A 904 20.35 -28.63 38.24
C GLY A 904 21.13 -29.82 37.71
N VAL A 905 20.72 -31.04 38.08
CA VAL A 905 21.31 -32.29 37.55
C VAL A 905 20.91 -32.50 36.07
N TYR A 906 19.77 -31.97 35.67
CA TYR A 906 19.25 -31.99 34.30
C TYR A 906 18.86 -30.57 33.89
N LEU A 907 18.45 -30.39 32.64
CA LEU A 907 17.74 -29.21 32.22
C LEU A 907 16.29 -29.30 32.72
N ASP A 908 15.95 -28.56 33.77
CA ASP A 908 14.61 -28.57 34.39
C ASP A 908 13.59 -27.81 33.53
N ALA A 909 13.96 -26.62 33.05
CA ALA A 909 13.12 -25.79 32.19
C ALA A 909 13.93 -24.97 31.19
N ILE A 910 13.31 -24.60 30.07
CA ILE A 910 13.90 -23.75 29.04
C ILE A 910 12.90 -22.69 28.57
N GLY A 911 13.40 -21.52 28.22
CA GLY A 911 12.69 -20.37 27.71
C GLY A 911 13.53 -19.61 26.69
N LEU A 912 12.88 -18.76 25.90
CA LEU A 912 13.54 -18.02 24.82
C LEU A 912 13.29 -16.54 24.96
N ASP A 913 14.31 -15.75 24.68
CA ASP A 913 14.15 -14.34 24.42
C ASP A 913 14.26 -14.05 22.93
N ALA A 914 13.33 -13.27 22.38
CA ALA A 914 13.27 -13.02 20.95
C ALA A 914 12.94 -11.56 20.59
N ILE A 915 13.40 -11.10 19.43
CA ILE A 915 13.05 -9.80 18.84
C ILE A 915 12.28 -10.00 17.53
N PRO A 916 11.37 -9.10 17.14
CA PRO A 916 10.71 -9.15 15.85
C PRO A 916 11.71 -8.86 14.74
N ILE A 917 11.71 -9.69 13.71
CA ILE A 917 12.42 -9.37 12.46
C ILE A 917 11.61 -8.26 11.77
N LYS A 918 12.18 -7.06 11.68
CA LYS A 918 11.66 -5.95 10.86
C LYS A 918 12.00 -6.28 9.40
N ASP A 919 10.97 -6.39 8.56
CA ASP A 919 11.12 -6.51 7.11
C ASP A 919 11.63 -5.20 6.48
#